data_AF-A0A9N8KGR2-F1
#
_entry.id   AF-A0A9N8KGR2-F1
#
_cell.length_a   1.000
_cell.length_b   1.000
_cell.length_c   1.000
_cell.angle_alpha   90.00
_cell.angle_beta   90.00
_cell.angle_gamma   90.00
#
_symmetry.space_group_name_H-M   'P 1'
#
loop_
_entity.id
_entity.type
_entity.pdbx_description
1 polymer ?
#
loop_
_entity_poly.entity_id
_entity_poly.type
_entity_poly.pdbx_seq_one_letter_code
_entity_poly.pdbx_strand_id
1 'polypeptide(L)'
;MSTILWPPLPDASPSSLARRAEETRHRELSWLLDALQETLSSLNALLAPQEQGSTLVVSSHRSEAIKGFITRNGSNITKGDMQLRLASLPPPRGQTSYKLSISTSPSAPALRLKQIAEVRTLINSSLDVVDATTWTGDKRDANFISGQLTLLHENIRDAKAALKGPPTADEADKTWASEPLDDKHSRRRSTPSRSSTPLGGAPSFTGFGLRDRLAHALGAGPRPPAHDEAEDVFTYRGAHVKVKEKVRVESQDPSLISAMAKLAALEHSVELGTRALDVVMAKDDEDDDRESGTTRMPNLYAEYLPNIKTLAITTVLETPRNDFTTLSLSDDRAKLVLEHDHHTNSIALPARISDQGTQHLQLPNAGESHCVNRISAEPIFGEQEPLVLWSAAHLDPQTTVHCKHCDALVSDDKIQVWKNLPSEAWAEMMDLWHCHKPDEPEHNHDEAPTKKGYAAGNKLMAQVGVGLVDVMSFLLFEDDCTVECRSSENSDNIHQAHCKTCDTLLGYRDPQTEGVRLQKPYLALSSKKDSTLQSYDAADWFSYCLNQAIETQGVRKFVFPALPYEIWVFSTNLAYSSSACPDPKQAMKVLFRAREGDQDVETLRAANLLIETLTLPPILEKLLYEVLQQKNSELPESLKVFMGWKVAVLPVLYSS
;
A
#
# COMPACT_ATOMS: atom_id res chain seq x y z
N MET A 1 -11.77 35.41 -32.14
CA MET A 1 -12.75 35.77 -33.20
C MET A 1 -13.93 34.80 -33.10
N SER A 2 -15.15 35.29 -33.14
CA SER A 2 -16.38 34.50 -32.95
C SER A 2 -16.62 33.53 -34.10
N THR A 3 -16.60 32.23 -33.84
CA THR A 3 -16.97 31.20 -34.81
C THR A 3 -18.46 31.30 -35.09
N ILE A 4 -18.83 31.65 -36.33
CA ILE A 4 -20.23 31.69 -36.78
C ILE A 4 -20.69 30.25 -37.01
N LEU A 5 -21.64 29.78 -36.21
CA LEU A 5 -22.28 28.47 -36.34
C LEU A 5 -23.26 28.48 -37.53
N TRP A 6 -23.12 27.56 -38.51
CA TRP A 6 -24.03 27.45 -39.66
C TRP A 6 -24.63 26.03 -39.80
N PRO A 7 -25.96 25.88 -40.04
CA PRO A 7 -26.95 26.96 -40.07
C PRO A 7 -27.13 27.57 -38.68
N PRO A 8 -27.45 28.88 -38.61
CA PRO A 8 -27.67 29.55 -37.33
C PRO A 8 -28.81 28.85 -36.61
N LEU A 9 -28.57 28.51 -35.35
CA LEU A 9 -29.60 27.99 -34.46
C LEU A 9 -30.80 28.96 -34.51
N PRO A 10 -32.01 28.47 -34.80
CA PRO A 10 -33.20 29.32 -34.74
C PRO A 10 -33.30 29.88 -33.30
N ASP A 11 -33.38 31.20 -33.21
CA ASP A 11 -33.36 32.00 -31.97
C ASP A 11 -32.07 31.93 -31.14
N ALA A 12 -30.90 32.21 -31.74
CA ALA A 12 -29.61 32.29 -31.05
C ALA A 12 -29.08 33.73 -30.87
N SER A 13 -29.85 34.60 -30.21
CA SER A 13 -29.27 35.83 -29.66
C SER A 13 -28.29 35.49 -28.51
N PRO A 14 -27.25 36.30 -28.24
CA PRO A 14 -26.38 36.11 -27.07
C PRO A 14 -27.15 35.98 -25.75
N SER A 15 -28.27 36.71 -25.62
CA SER A 15 -29.19 36.61 -24.48
C SER A 15 -29.94 35.28 -24.40
N SER A 16 -30.31 34.68 -25.54
CA SER A 16 -30.96 33.37 -25.60
C SER A 16 -30.00 32.21 -25.30
N LEU A 17 -28.73 32.34 -25.72
CA LEU A 17 -27.68 31.35 -25.44
C LEU A 17 -27.28 31.40 -23.96
N ALA A 18 -27.12 32.60 -23.39
CA ALA A 18 -26.92 32.77 -21.95
C ALA A 18 -28.08 32.21 -21.13
N ARG A 19 -29.33 32.46 -21.55
CA ARG A 19 -30.52 31.86 -20.93
C ARG A 19 -30.54 30.34 -21.02
N ARG A 20 -30.18 29.75 -22.17
CA ARG A 20 -30.10 28.29 -22.35
C ARG A 20 -28.97 27.65 -21.54
N ALA A 21 -27.82 28.34 -21.42
CA ALA A 21 -26.73 27.90 -20.56
C ALA A 21 -27.15 27.88 -19.08
N GLU A 22 -27.82 28.95 -18.62
CA GLU A 22 -28.37 29.02 -17.26
C GLU A 22 -29.44 27.94 -17.00
N GLU A 23 -30.32 27.69 -17.97
CA GLU A 23 -31.32 26.61 -17.89
C GLU A 23 -30.69 25.21 -17.85
N THR A 24 -29.55 25.02 -18.53
CA THR A 24 -28.81 23.75 -18.52
C THR A 24 -28.11 23.56 -17.17
N ARG A 25 -27.43 24.60 -16.69
CA ARG A 25 -26.79 24.65 -15.37
C ARG A 25 -27.77 24.35 -14.24
N HIS A 26 -28.98 24.90 -14.31
CA HIS A 26 -30.04 24.64 -13.33
C HIS A 26 -30.55 23.18 -13.38
N ARG A 27 -30.53 22.52 -14.54
CA ARG A 27 -30.92 21.10 -14.67
C ARG A 27 -29.84 20.16 -14.14
N GLU A 28 -28.58 20.45 -14.44
CA GLU A 28 -27.43 19.69 -13.93
C GLU A 28 -27.36 19.75 -12.41
N LEU A 29 -27.58 20.94 -11.83
CA LEU A 29 -27.68 21.12 -10.37
C LEU A 29 -28.81 20.26 -9.78
N SER A 30 -29.98 20.24 -10.41
CA SER A 30 -31.11 19.42 -9.94
C SER A 30 -30.80 17.92 -9.95
N TRP A 31 -30.17 17.41 -11.00
CA TRP A 31 -29.81 15.99 -11.11
C TRP A 31 -28.75 15.56 -10.10
N LEU A 32 -27.76 16.42 -9.83
CA LEU A 32 -26.73 16.17 -8.84
C LEU A 32 -27.34 16.04 -7.43
N LEU A 33 -28.34 16.86 -7.13
CA LEU A 33 -29.02 16.86 -5.84
C LEU A 33 -29.88 15.62 -5.62
N ASP A 34 -30.60 15.17 -6.66
CA ASP A 34 -31.43 13.96 -6.59
C ASP A 34 -30.56 12.70 -6.35
N ALA A 35 -29.41 12.58 -7.03
CA ALA A 35 -28.49 11.45 -6.88
C ALA A 35 -27.84 11.38 -5.47
N LEU A 36 -27.57 12.54 -4.88
CA LEU A 36 -27.00 12.64 -3.53
C LEU A 36 -28.01 12.20 -2.46
N GLN A 37 -29.29 12.53 -2.63
CA GLN A 37 -30.38 12.11 -1.73
C GLN A 37 -30.60 10.59 -1.73
N GLU A 38 -30.59 9.95 -2.91
CA GLU A 38 -30.72 8.49 -3.02
C GLU A 38 -29.59 7.76 -2.26
N THR A 39 -28.35 8.23 -2.42
CA THR A 39 -27.17 7.64 -1.77
C THR A 39 -27.27 7.73 -0.24
N LEU A 40 -27.76 8.85 0.29
CA LEU A 40 -27.86 9.10 1.73
C LEU A 40 -29.01 8.31 2.39
N SER A 41 -30.14 8.17 1.69
CA SER A 41 -31.27 7.35 2.17
C SER A 41 -30.88 5.88 2.37
N SER A 42 -30.00 5.35 1.51
CA SER A 42 -29.50 3.96 1.59
C SER A 42 -28.63 3.69 2.83
N LEU A 43 -28.04 4.73 3.42
CA LEU A 43 -27.16 4.63 4.59
C LEU A 43 -27.94 4.61 5.90
N ASN A 44 -29.05 5.35 5.97
CA ASN A 44 -29.96 5.30 7.12
C ASN A 44 -30.46 3.87 7.37
N ALA A 45 -30.81 3.15 6.30
CA ALA A 45 -31.25 1.76 6.37
C ALA A 45 -30.19 0.79 6.94
N LEU A 46 -28.90 1.11 6.81
CA LEU A 46 -27.82 0.26 7.33
C LEU A 46 -27.52 0.51 8.81
N LEU A 47 -27.68 1.74 9.26
CA LEU A 47 -27.36 2.17 10.63
C LEU A 47 -28.56 2.09 11.56
N ALA A 48 -29.75 1.87 11.00
CA ALA A 48 -30.90 1.41 11.74
C ALA A 48 -30.53 0.14 12.51
N PRO A 49 -30.86 0.04 13.81
CA PRO A 49 -30.59 -1.16 14.59
C PRO A 49 -31.35 -2.34 14.00
N GLN A 50 -30.66 -3.17 13.20
CA GLN A 50 -31.13 -4.52 12.94
C GLN A 50 -31.07 -5.29 14.27
N GLU A 51 -32.15 -5.99 14.62
CA GLU A 51 -32.28 -6.68 15.92
C GLU A 51 -31.22 -7.78 16.15
N GLN A 52 -30.42 -8.12 15.14
CA GLN A 52 -29.32 -9.08 15.23
C GLN A 52 -28.02 -8.37 15.66
N GLY A 53 -27.67 -8.47 16.95
CA GLY A 53 -26.38 -7.99 17.46
C GLY A 53 -25.19 -8.83 16.95
N SER A 54 -24.03 -8.19 16.75
CA SER A 54 -22.78 -8.85 16.34
C SER A 54 -22.15 -9.57 17.52
N THR A 55 -21.99 -10.90 17.43
CA THR A 55 -21.23 -11.68 18.43
C THR A 55 -19.80 -11.87 17.95
N LEU A 56 -18.87 -11.25 18.68
CA LEU A 56 -17.46 -11.14 18.39
C LEU A 56 -16.66 -12.10 19.26
N VAL A 57 -15.79 -12.89 18.65
CA VAL A 57 -14.88 -13.80 19.38
C VAL A 57 -13.67 -13.00 19.84
N VAL A 58 -13.33 -13.10 21.12
CA VAL A 58 -12.21 -12.40 21.75
C VAL A 58 -11.24 -13.45 22.27
N SER A 59 -10.13 -13.65 21.57
CA SER A 59 -9.13 -14.66 21.93
C SER A 59 -7.70 -14.21 21.66
N SER A 60 -6.81 -14.42 22.62
CA SER A 60 -5.36 -14.26 22.43
C SER A 60 -4.77 -15.49 21.74
N HIS A 61 -4.33 -15.35 20.49
CA HIS A 61 -3.95 -16.47 19.62
C HIS A 61 -2.70 -17.24 20.10
N ARG A 62 -1.73 -16.56 20.73
CA ARG A 62 -0.45 -17.16 21.14
C ARG A 62 -0.35 -17.50 22.64
N SER A 63 -0.88 -16.64 23.51
CA SER A 63 -0.74 -16.79 24.97
C SER A 63 -1.87 -17.59 25.63
N GLU A 64 -2.98 -17.81 24.91
CA GLU A 64 -4.23 -18.35 25.47
C GLU A 64 -4.72 -17.67 26.76
N ALA A 65 -4.22 -16.47 27.05
CA ALA A 65 -4.48 -15.73 28.27
C ALA A 65 -5.94 -15.26 28.35
N ILE A 66 -6.58 -14.96 27.22
CA ILE A 66 -8.01 -14.62 27.16
C ILE A 66 -8.68 -15.44 26.06
N LYS A 67 -9.84 -16.04 26.37
CA LYS A 67 -10.71 -16.72 25.39
C LYS A 67 -12.18 -16.47 25.73
N GLY A 68 -12.99 -16.02 24.79
CA GLY A 68 -14.40 -15.80 25.01
C GLY A 68 -15.11 -15.13 23.84
N PHE A 69 -16.29 -14.58 24.14
CA PHE A 69 -17.07 -13.81 23.17
C PHE A 69 -17.75 -12.60 23.82
N ILE A 70 -18.04 -11.60 23.00
CA ILE A 70 -18.78 -10.40 23.36
C ILE A 70 -19.88 -10.19 22.32
N THR A 71 -21.10 -9.87 22.73
CA THR A 71 -22.18 -9.49 21.84
C THR A 71 -22.41 -7.99 21.93
N ARG A 72 -22.26 -7.30 20.80
CA ARG A 72 -22.55 -5.89 20.62
C ARG A 72 -23.88 -5.71 19.89
N ASN A 73 -24.75 -4.88 20.42
CA ASN A 73 -25.94 -4.39 19.74
C ASN A 73 -25.86 -2.85 19.64
N GLY A 74 -25.71 -2.33 18.42
CA GLY A 74 -25.50 -0.90 18.19
C GLY A 74 -24.30 -0.36 18.96
N SER A 75 -24.49 0.70 19.74
CA SER A 75 -23.44 1.28 20.58
C SER A 75 -23.23 0.57 21.92
N ASN A 76 -23.89 -0.57 22.17
CA ASN A 76 -23.91 -1.20 23.48
C ASN A 76 -23.37 -2.63 23.41
N ILE A 77 -22.48 -2.98 24.33
CA ILE A 77 -22.15 -4.37 24.62
C ILE A 77 -23.19 -4.91 25.60
N THR A 78 -23.97 -5.87 25.15
CA THR A 78 -25.13 -6.40 25.89
C THR A 78 -24.84 -7.73 26.57
N LYS A 79 -23.81 -8.45 26.14
CA LYS A 79 -23.39 -9.73 26.72
C LYS A 79 -21.90 -9.93 26.50
N GLY A 80 -21.23 -10.58 27.45
CA GLY A 80 -19.89 -11.11 27.24
C GLY A 80 -19.59 -12.24 28.20
N ASP A 81 -18.92 -13.28 27.72
CA ASP A 81 -18.41 -14.37 28.56
C ASP A 81 -16.98 -14.73 28.11
N MET A 82 -16.03 -14.53 29.01
CA MET A 82 -14.60 -14.68 28.76
C MET A 82 -13.92 -15.43 29.89
N GLN A 83 -12.89 -16.18 29.53
CA GLN A 83 -12.00 -16.91 30.43
C GLN A 83 -10.64 -16.24 30.40
N LEU A 84 -10.14 -15.85 31.56
CA LEU A 84 -8.86 -15.19 31.76
C LEU A 84 -7.89 -16.11 32.49
N ARG A 85 -6.68 -16.25 31.96
CA ARG A 85 -5.54 -16.98 32.52
C ARG A 85 -4.36 -16.02 32.53
N LEU A 86 -3.81 -15.75 33.70
CA LEU A 86 -2.65 -14.88 33.87
C LEU A 86 -1.58 -15.64 34.66
N ALA A 87 -0.33 -15.53 34.26
CA ALA A 87 0.77 -16.19 34.98
C ALA A 87 0.99 -15.54 36.35
N SER A 88 0.76 -14.23 36.45
CA SER A 88 0.90 -13.46 37.68
C SER A 88 -0.27 -13.62 38.67
N LEU A 89 -1.37 -14.23 38.23
CA LEU A 89 -2.59 -14.43 39.03
C LEU A 89 -3.13 -15.86 38.82
N PRO A 90 -2.67 -16.84 39.63
CA PRO A 90 -3.10 -18.23 39.49
C PRO A 90 -4.58 -18.41 39.90
N PRO A 91 -5.38 -19.20 39.15
CA PRO A 91 -6.80 -19.35 39.40
C PRO A 91 -7.11 -20.01 40.75
N PRO A 92 -8.32 -19.80 41.32
CA PRO A 92 -8.74 -20.44 42.56
C PRO A 92 -8.68 -21.97 42.46
N ARG A 93 -8.43 -22.65 43.60
CA ARG A 93 -8.36 -24.12 43.65
C ARG A 93 -9.60 -24.76 43.01
N GLY A 94 -9.38 -25.60 42.00
CA GLY A 94 -10.44 -26.30 41.25
C GLY A 94 -10.91 -25.58 39.98
N GLN A 95 -10.35 -24.43 39.62
CA GLN A 95 -10.62 -23.73 38.36
C GLN A 95 -9.36 -23.63 37.51
N THR A 96 -9.52 -23.71 36.18
CA THR A 96 -8.41 -23.58 35.22
C THR A 96 -8.27 -22.16 34.66
N SER A 97 -9.19 -21.25 34.99
CA SER A 97 -9.24 -19.85 34.53
C SER A 97 -10.20 -19.02 35.38
N TYR A 98 -10.04 -17.70 35.37
CA TYR A 98 -11.01 -16.75 35.89
C TYR A 98 -12.13 -16.50 34.89
N LYS A 99 -13.38 -16.60 35.34
CA LYS A 99 -14.54 -16.25 34.51
C LYS A 99 -14.85 -14.76 34.61
N LEU A 100 -14.87 -14.07 33.49
CA LEU A 100 -15.28 -12.69 33.32
C LEU A 100 -16.61 -12.68 32.55
N SER A 101 -17.64 -12.08 33.10
CA SER A 101 -18.93 -11.98 32.41
C SER A 101 -19.46 -10.56 32.46
N ILE A 102 -19.95 -10.08 31.33
CA ILE A 102 -20.53 -8.74 31.14
C ILE A 102 -22.04 -8.89 31.00
N SER A 103 -22.79 -8.06 31.74
CA SER A 103 -24.24 -7.91 31.62
C SER A 103 -25.03 -9.23 31.71
N THR A 104 -24.75 -10.03 32.75
CA THR A 104 -25.34 -11.37 32.95
C THR A 104 -26.80 -11.39 33.44
N SER A 105 -27.43 -10.24 33.66
CA SER A 105 -28.82 -10.12 34.12
C SER A 105 -29.64 -9.31 33.09
N PRO A 106 -30.92 -9.64 32.85
CA PRO A 106 -31.80 -8.83 31.99
C PRO A 106 -31.91 -7.35 32.39
N SER A 107 -31.67 -7.04 33.67
CA SER A 107 -31.67 -5.68 34.22
C SER A 107 -30.28 -5.05 34.35
N ALA A 108 -29.22 -5.73 33.93
CA ALA A 108 -27.86 -5.21 34.03
C ALA A 108 -27.65 -4.07 33.02
N PRO A 109 -27.01 -2.96 33.42
CA PRO A 109 -26.72 -1.87 32.51
C PRO A 109 -25.76 -2.36 31.40
N ALA A 110 -26.11 -2.07 30.15
CA ALA A 110 -25.27 -2.40 29.00
C ALA A 110 -24.02 -1.49 28.99
N LEU A 111 -22.89 -2.03 28.56
CA LEU A 111 -21.65 -1.25 28.44
C LEU A 111 -21.72 -0.41 27.17
N ARG A 112 -21.87 0.91 27.31
CA ARG A 112 -22.02 1.84 26.18
C ARG A 112 -20.66 2.26 25.63
N LEU A 113 -20.46 2.00 24.35
CA LEU A 113 -19.32 2.45 23.55
C LEU A 113 -19.57 3.89 23.10
N LYS A 114 -18.98 4.86 23.80
CA LYS A 114 -19.15 6.31 23.54
C LYS A 114 -18.84 6.65 22.08
N GLN A 115 -17.75 6.09 21.57
CA GLN A 115 -17.30 6.22 20.18
C GLN A 115 -18.40 5.87 19.16
N ILE A 116 -19.03 4.70 19.28
CA ILE A 116 -20.09 4.27 18.35
C ILE A 116 -21.37 5.10 18.56
N ALA A 117 -21.64 5.55 19.79
CA ALA A 117 -22.75 6.45 20.05
C ALA A 117 -22.56 7.82 19.38
N GLU A 118 -21.33 8.33 19.35
CA GLU A 118 -20.96 9.57 18.66
C GLU A 118 -21.06 9.44 17.14
N VAL A 119 -20.53 8.35 16.57
CA VAL A 119 -20.71 8.01 15.14
C VAL A 119 -22.18 8.03 14.75
N ARG A 120 -23.04 7.43 15.58
CA ARG A 120 -24.49 7.44 15.36
C ARG A 120 -25.08 8.86 15.39
N THR A 121 -24.65 9.70 16.33
CA THR A 121 -25.10 11.09 16.40
C THR A 121 -24.70 11.86 15.13
N LEU A 122 -23.46 11.74 14.69
CA LEU A 122 -22.96 12.43 13.48
C LEU A 122 -23.68 11.98 12.21
N ILE A 123 -24.05 10.70 12.13
CA ILE A 123 -24.84 10.20 11.01
C ILE A 123 -26.28 10.71 11.08
N ASN A 124 -26.90 10.75 12.26
CA ASN A 124 -28.22 11.39 12.41
C ASN A 124 -28.15 12.87 12.01
N SER A 125 -27.11 13.60 12.41
CA SER A 125 -26.90 14.99 11.99
C SER A 125 -26.70 15.12 10.48
N SER A 126 -26.04 14.13 9.84
CA SER A 126 -25.94 14.06 8.38
C SER A 126 -27.32 13.89 7.72
N LEU A 127 -28.19 13.08 8.32
CA LEU A 127 -29.58 12.90 7.85
C LEU A 127 -30.40 14.17 8.07
N ASP A 128 -30.23 14.89 9.18
CA ASP A 128 -30.91 16.17 9.43
C ASP A 128 -30.52 17.22 8.37
N VAL A 129 -29.25 17.26 7.94
CA VAL A 129 -28.76 18.13 6.85
C VAL A 129 -29.41 17.75 5.50
N VAL A 130 -29.58 16.45 5.26
CA VAL A 130 -30.28 15.95 4.06
C VAL A 130 -31.77 16.27 4.11
N ASP A 131 -32.42 16.08 5.25
CA ASP A 131 -33.83 16.41 5.40
C ASP A 131 -34.07 17.92 5.29
N ALA A 132 -33.15 18.74 5.81
CA ALA A 132 -33.20 20.19 5.66
C ALA A 132 -33.05 20.63 4.20
N THR A 133 -32.11 20.02 3.45
CA THR A 133 -31.97 20.27 2.00
C THR A 133 -33.16 19.77 1.18
N THR A 134 -33.83 18.70 1.63
CA THR A 134 -34.93 18.07 0.89
C THR A 134 -36.28 18.75 1.15
N TRP A 135 -36.57 19.14 2.41
CA TRP A 135 -37.93 19.48 2.86
C TRP A 135 -38.12 20.92 3.35
N THR A 136 -37.08 21.61 3.82
CA THR A 136 -37.24 22.92 4.50
C THR A 136 -36.43 24.07 3.91
N GLY A 137 -35.37 23.79 3.16
CA GLY A 137 -34.50 24.79 2.53
C GLY A 137 -34.81 25.11 1.06
N ASP A 138 -34.18 26.17 0.53
CA ASP A 138 -34.25 26.48 -0.89
C ASP A 138 -33.32 25.58 -1.69
N LYS A 139 -33.86 24.44 -2.13
CA LYS A 139 -33.18 23.47 -2.99
C LYS A 139 -32.69 24.00 -4.35
N ARG A 140 -32.98 25.26 -4.69
CA ARG A 140 -32.50 25.93 -5.91
C ARG A 140 -31.41 26.97 -5.65
N ASP A 141 -31.10 27.29 -4.40
CA ASP A 141 -30.01 28.19 -4.05
C ASP A 141 -28.69 27.41 -3.96
N ALA A 142 -27.80 27.64 -4.92
CA ALA A 142 -26.50 26.98 -5.00
C ALA A 142 -25.59 27.30 -3.79
N ASN A 143 -25.70 28.48 -3.17
CA ASN A 143 -24.94 28.80 -1.96
C ASN A 143 -25.45 28.03 -0.75
N PHE A 144 -26.78 27.92 -0.63
CA PHE A 144 -27.41 27.09 0.39
C PHE A 144 -26.97 25.63 0.24
N ILE A 145 -27.06 25.07 -0.97
CA ILE A 145 -26.61 23.69 -1.25
C ILE A 145 -25.12 23.49 -0.97
N SER A 146 -24.26 24.42 -1.38
CA SER A 146 -22.81 24.38 -1.10
C SER A 146 -22.53 24.35 0.40
N GLY A 147 -23.21 25.19 1.19
CA GLY A 147 -23.11 25.16 2.65
C GLY A 147 -23.58 23.84 3.27
N GLN A 148 -24.61 23.22 2.72
CA GLN A 148 -25.14 21.94 3.19
C GLN A 148 -24.22 20.76 2.82
N LEU A 149 -23.58 20.77 1.64
CA LEU A 149 -22.58 19.78 1.26
C LEU A 149 -21.32 19.85 2.12
N THR A 150 -20.87 21.06 2.45
CA THR A 150 -19.74 21.25 3.38
C THR A 150 -20.05 20.71 4.77
N LEU A 151 -21.23 21.05 5.32
CA LEU A 151 -21.66 20.54 6.63
C LEU A 151 -21.84 19.01 6.62
N LEU A 152 -22.35 18.45 5.53
CA LEU A 152 -22.47 17.02 5.34
C LEU A 152 -21.09 16.34 5.30
N HIS A 153 -20.15 16.89 4.54
CA HIS A 153 -18.78 16.41 4.45
C HIS A 153 -18.08 16.42 5.82
N GLU A 154 -18.22 17.49 6.60
CA GLU A 154 -17.70 17.60 7.97
C GLU A 154 -18.26 16.50 8.88
N ASN A 155 -19.59 16.31 8.90
CA ASN A 155 -20.23 15.28 9.71
C ASN A 155 -19.75 13.86 9.35
N ILE A 156 -19.57 13.55 8.07
CA ILE A 156 -19.12 12.24 7.60
C ILE A 156 -17.64 12.03 7.95
N ARG A 157 -16.80 13.04 7.73
CA ARG A 157 -15.38 13.01 8.07
C ARG A 157 -15.19 12.79 9.57
N ASP A 158 -15.95 13.51 10.39
CA ASP A 158 -15.90 13.41 11.83
C ASP A 158 -16.46 12.07 12.31
N ALA A 159 -17.49 11.52 11.66
CA ALA A 159 -17.99 10.17 11.95
C ALA A 159 -16.95 9.09 11.63
N LYS A 160 -16.21 9.26 10.53
CA LYS A 160 -15.10 8.38 10.16
C LYS A 160 -13.95 8.48 11.16
N ALA A 161 -13.61 9.69 11.60
CA ALA A 161 -12.57 9.91 12.62
C ALA A 161 -12.99 9.31 13.97
N ALA A 162 -14.23 9.55 14.41
CA ALA A 162 -14.79 8.93 15.60
C ALA A 162 -14.75 7.41 15.50
N LEU A 163 -15.10 6.79 14.37
CA LEU A 163 -15.07 5.33 14.21
C LEU A 163 -13.64 4.74 14.19
N LYS A 164 -12.63 5.50 13.75
CA LYS A 164 -11.22 5.11 13.88
C LYS A 164 -10.73 5.15 15.34
N GLY A 165 -11.30 6.05 16.14
CA GLY A 165 -10.88 6.29 17.52
C GLY A 165 -9.66 7.20 17.60
N PRO A 166 -9.25 7.60 18.83
CA PRO A 166 -8.09 8.45 19.01
C PRO A 166 -6.81 7.77 18.47
N PRO A 167 -5.87 8.52 17.88
CA PRO A 167 -4.60 7.97 17.43
C PRO A 167 -3.89 7.31 18.62
N THR A 168 -3.47 6.06 18.44
CA THR A 168 -2.77 5.29 19.46
C THR A 168 -1.36 5.84 19.64
N ALA A 169 -1.20 6.83 20.53
CA ALA A 169 0.06 7.18 21.16
C ALA A 169 -0.16 7.97 22.46
N ASP A 170 0.41 7.45 23.53
CA ASP A 170 0.80 8.05 24.83
C ASP A 170 -0.23 8.35 25.94
N GLU A 171 -1.43 8.89 25.69
CA GLU A 171 -2.34 9.26 26.82
C GLU A 171 -3.59 8.40 26.98
N ALA A 172 -4.21 7.92 25.89
CA ALA A 172 -5.49 7.21 25.96
C ALA A 172 -5.39 5.83 26.65
N ASP A 173 -4.25 5.15 26.54
CA ASP A 173 -4.04 3.79 27.10
C ASP A 173 -3.89 3.81 28.64
N LYS A 174 -3.59 4.98 29.25
CA LYS A 174 -3.44 5.14 30.71
C LYS A 174 -4.77 5.44 31.43
N THR A 175 -5.86 5.59 30.67
CA THR A 175 -7.20 5.92 31.20
C THR A 175 -7.79 4.84 32.10
N TRP A 176 -7.34 3.59 32.03
CA TRP A 176 -7.86 2.51 32.89
C TRP A 176 -7.61 2.78 34.39
N ALA A 177 -6.56 3.53 34.72
CA ALA A 177 -6.21 3.85 36.11
C ALA A 177 -7.00 5.05 36.65
N SER A 178 -7.29 6.04 35.81
CA SER A 178 -8.01 7.27 36.17
C SER A 178 -9.53 7.15 36.03
N GLU A 179 -10.02 6.44 35.02
CA GLU A 179 -11.43 6.17 34.74
C GLU A 179 -11.67 4.66 34.52
N PRO A 180 -11.55 3.82 35.56
CA PRO A 180 -11.83 2.40 35.43
C PRO A 180 -13.28 2.14 35.05
N LEU A 181 -13.52 1.18 34.16
CA LEU A 181 -14.86 0.66 33.89
C LEU A 181 -15.45 0.13 35.21
N ASP A 182 -16.45 0.85 35.73
CA ASP A 182 -17.04 0.72 37.06
C ASP A 182 -17.33 -0.75 37.45
N ASP A 183 -17.04 -1.15 38.71
CA ASP A 183 -17.22 -2.52 39.27
C ASP A 183 -18.67 -3.07 39.13
N LYS A 184 -19.62 -2.23 38.73
CA LYS A 184 -21.04 -2.58 38.50
C LYS A 184 -21.24 -3.49 37.30
N HIS A 185 -20.33 -3.49 36.32
CA HIS A 185 -20.46 -4.29 35.10
C HIS A 185 -19.71 -5.63 35.15
N SER A 186 -18.77 -5.81 36.09
CA SER A 186 -18.03 -7.06 36.28
C SER A 186 -18.13 -7.55 37.72
N ARG A 187 -18.84 -8.65 37.97
CA ARG A 187 -18.96 -9.22 39.31
C ARG A 187 -17.72 -10.05 39.65
N ARG A 188 -16.75 -9.48 40.37
CA ARG A 188 -15.67 -10.26 41.03
C ARG A 188 -16.18 -10.90 42.33
N ARG A 189 -15.90 -12.19 42.56
CA ARG A 189 -15.82 -12.72 43.94
C ARG A 189 -14.49 -12.22 44.52
N SER A 190 -14.57 -11.44 45.58
CA SER A 190 -13.47 -10.71 46.25
C SER A 190 -12.26 -11.59 46.62
N THR A 191 -11.05 -11.08 46.41
CA THR A 191 -9.80 -11.55 47.04
C THR A 191 -9.03 -10.38 47.68
N PRO A 192 -8.34 -10.59 48.81
CA PRO A 192 -7.92 -9.52 49.71
C PRO A 192 -6.64 -8.79 49.27
N SER A 193 -6.61 -7.48 49.46
CA SER A 193 -5.42 -6.62 49.34
C SER A 193 -4.45 -6.86 50.50
N ARG A 194 -3.17 -7.10 50.22
CA ARG A 194 -2.08 -6.93 51.20
C ARG A 194 -1.15 -5.81 50.78
N SER A 195 -0.85 -4.99 51.77
CA SER A 195 -0.17 -3.70 51.79
C SER A 195 1.36 -3.78 51.92
N SER A 196 2.03 -2.69 51.48
CA SER A 196 3.30 -2.07 51.95
C SER A 196 4.59 -2.92 51.89
N THR A 197 5.75 -2.46 51.39
CA THR A 197 6.55 -1.26 51.81
C THR A 197 7.64 -0.89 50.74
N PRO A 198 8.34 0.27 50.87
CA PRO A 198 9.07 0.99 49.80
C PRO A 198 10.61 0.92 49.91
N LEU A 199 11.33 1.26 48.83
CA LEU A 199 12.72 1.77 48.71
C LEU A 199 13.03 1.88 47.20
N GLY A 200 13.62 2.89 46.56
CA GLY A 200 14.38 4.07 46.97
C GLY A 200 15.49 4.28 45.91
N GLY A 201 15.59 5.46 45.31
CA GLY A 201 16.81 5.95 44.62
C GLY A 201 16.81 5.97 43.09
N ALA A 202 16.73 7.17 42.51
CA ALA A 202 17.34 7.50 41.22
C ALA A 202 18.84 7.84 41.44
N PRO A 203 19.72 7.76 40.42
CA PRO A 203 19.79 8.86 39.46
C PRO A 203 20.03 8.44 37.98
N SER A 204 19.70 9.37 37.08
CA SER A 204 20.10 9.42 35.67
C SER A 204 21.62 9.38 35.47
N PHE A 205 22.10 8.88 34.32
CA PHE A 205 22.88 9.65 33.34
C PHE A 205 23.13 8.83 32.05
N THR A 206 22.92 9.53 30.94
CA THR A 206 23.40 9.36 29.55
C THR A 206 24.56 8.40 29.27
N GLY A 207 24.48 7.65 28.16
CA GLY A 207 25.64 7.13 27.44
C GLY A 207 25.37 5.88 26.60
N PHE A 208 25.03 6.04 25.32
CA PHE A 208 25.03 4.92 24.37
C PHE A 208 26.47 4.55 24.02
N GLY A 209 26.87 3.32 24.36
CA GLY A 209 28.16 2.75 23.96
C GLY A 209 28.09 1.22 23.91
N LEU A 210 28.73 0.63 22.90
CA LEU A 210 28.80 -0.81 22.54
C LEU A 210 29.30 -1.78 23.65
N ARG A 211 29.47 -1.33 24.90
CA ARG A 211 29.93 -2.17 26.02
C ARG A 211 28.81 -2.92 26.74
N ASP A 212 27.55 -2.50 26.65
CA ASP A 212 26.44 -3.16 27.37
C ASP A 212 26.01 -4.50 26.75
N ARG A 213 26.32 -4.74 25.47
CA ARG A 213 26.02 -6.02 24.81
C ARG A 213 26.92 -7.16 25.26
N LEU A 214 28.12 -6.88 25.75
CA LEU A 214 29.01 -7.91 26.32
C LEU A 214 28.55 -8.36 27.71
N ALA A 215 27.85 -7.50 28.46
CA ALA A 215 27.32 -7.82 29.80
C ALA A 215 26.08 -8.72 29.77
N HIS A 216 25.33 -8.74 28.67
CA HIS A 216 24.16 -9.61 28.50
C HIS A 216 24.52 -11.10 28.33
N ALA A 217 25.69 -11.40 27.74
CA ALA A 217 26.19 -12.77 27.63
C ALA A 217 26.67 -13.36 28.97
N LEU A 218 26.85 -12.52 30.00
CA LEU A 218 27.30 -12.91 31.35
C LEU A 218 26.22 -12.70 32.44
N GLY A 219 24.98 -12.39 32.05
CA GLY A 219 23.84 -12.33 32.98
C GLY A 219 23.78 -11.09 33.88
N ALA A 220 24.46 -10.00 33.53
CA ALA A 220 24.57 -8.80 34.37
C ALA A 220 23.99 -7.53 33.73
N GLY A 221 22.85 -7.62 33.03
CA GLY A 221 22.12 -6.47 32.50
C GLY A 221 20.63 -6.47 32.89
N PRO A 222 19.98 -5.29 32.98
CA PRO A 222 18.55 -5.20 33.29
C PRO A 222 17.73 -5.91 32.21
N ARG A 223 16.79 -6.78 32.62
CA ARG A 223 15.86 -7.47 31.71
C ARG A 223 15.06 -6.43 30.93
N PRO A 224 14.81 -6.61 29.62
CA PRO A 224 13.85 -5.78 28.91
C PRO A 224 12.48 -5.85 29.62
N PRO A 225 11.76 -4.73 29.71
CA PRO A 225 10.47 -4.67 30.40
C PRO A 225 9.49 -5.65 29.78
N ALA A 226 8.70 -6.34 30.62
CA ALA A 226 7.80 -7.40 30.18
C ALA A 226 6.63 -6.90 29.30
N HIS A 227 6.32 -5.61 29.39
CA HIS A 227 5.37 -4.87 28.55
C HIS A 227 5.70 -3.36 28.61
N ASP A 228 5.10 -2.59 27.70
CA ASP A 228 5.21 -1.12 27.57
C ASP A 228 5.03 -0.34 28.88
N GLU A 229 4.07 -0.74 29.73
CA GLU A 229 3.77 -0.08 31.02
C GLU A 229 4.54 -0.65 32.24
N ALA A 230 5.53 -1.54 32.07
CA ALA A 230 6.09 -2.32 33.19
C ALA A 230 6.81 -1.47 34.26
N GLU A 231 7.34 -0.32 33.84
CA GLU A 231 8.05 0.61 34.73
C GLU A 231 7.15 1.78 35.21
N ASP A 232 5.95 1.92 34.66
CA ASP A 232 5.01 2.98 35.01
C ASP A 232 4.34 2.72 36.37
N VAL A 233 4.11 3.80 37.14
CA VAL A 233 3.38 3.78 38.41
C VAL A 233 2.09 4.57 38.24
N PHE A 234 0.97 3.93 38.52
CA PHE A 234 -0.36 4.50 38.41
C PHE A 234 -0.97 4.72 39.79
N THR A 235 -1.87 5.70 39.90
CA THR A 235 -2.70 5.86 41.11
C THR A 235 -4.06 5.24 40.85
N TYR A 236 -4.38 4.15 41.55
CA TYR A 236 -5.67 3.47 41.44
C TYR A 236 -6.33 3.41 42.82
N ARG A 237 -7.54 3.97 42.95
CA ARG A 237 -8.28 4.07 44.23
C ARG A 237 -7.45 4.65 45.39
N GLY A 238 -6.61 5.63 45.09
CA GLY A 238 -5.74 6.30 46.07
C GLY A 238 -4.49 5.51 46.47
N ALA A 239 -4.20 4.37 45.83
CA ALA A 239 -2.98 3.60 46.05
C ALA A 239 -2.10 3.61 44.79
N HIS A 240 -0.77 3.61 45.00
CA HIS A 240 0.19 3.43 43.90
C HIS A 240 0.23 1.96 43.48
N VAL A 241 0.00 1.70 42.21
CA VAL A 241 -0.01 0.36 41.60
C VAL A 241 0.91 0.32 40.38
N LYS A 242 1.44 -0.86 40.07
CA LYS A 242 2.19 -1.13 38.84
C LYS A 242 1.48 -2.24 38.07
N VAL A 243 1.52 -2.16 36.74
CA VAL A 243 1.01 -3.22 35.88
C VAL A 243 2.02 -4.37 35.88
N LYS A 244 1.56 -5.59 36.17
CA LYS A 244 2.41 -6.79 36.21
C LYS A 244 2.35 -7.61 34.92
N GLU A 245 1.23 -7.53 34.21
CA GLU A 245 0.92 -8.32 33.03
C GLU A 245 -0.16 -7.56 32.24
N LYS A 246 0.07 -7.35 30.94
CA LYS A 246 -0.87 -6.67 30.02
C LYS A 246 -1.24 -7.64 28.91
N VAL A 247 -2.53 -7.85 28.68
CA VAL A 247 -3.06 -8.72 27.63
C VAL A 247 -4.06 -7.93 26.80
N ARG A 248 -3.72 -7.65 25.54
CA ARG A 248 -4.58 -6.99 24.56
C ARG A 248 -5.15 -8.01 23.58
N VAL A 249 -6.44 -7.92 23.33
CA VAL A 249 -7.20 -8.79 22.42
C VAL A 249 -8.13 -7.93 21.59
N GLU A 250 -8.14 -8.18 20.29
CA GLU A 250 -8.92 -7.42 19.33
C GLU A 250 -9.79 -8.37 18.50
N SER A 251 -10.98 -7.91 18.13
CA SER A 251 -11.92 -8.67 17.32
C SER A 251 -12.46 -7.77 16.22
N GLN A 252 -12.51 -8.29 15.00
CA GLN A 252 -13.06 -7.59 13.86
C GLN A 252 -14.59 -7.64 13.91
N ASP A 253 -15.23 -6.47 13.81
CA ASP A 253 -16.68 -6.36 13.75
C ASP A 253 -17.15 -6.10 12.31
N PRO A 254 -17.78 -7.07 11.63
CA PRO A 254 -18.19 -6.93 10.23
C PRO A 254 -19.15 -5.76 9.99
N SER A 255 -19.99 -5.44 10.97
CA SER A 255 -20.95 -4.32 10.85
C SER A 255 -20.23 -2.98 10.92
N LEU A 256 -19.21 -2.85 11.77
CA LEU A 256 -18.40 -1.62 11.84
C LEU A 256 -17.48 -1.47 10.63
N ILE A 257 -16.93 -2.58 10.10
CA ILE A 257 -16.15 -2.58 8.85
C ILE A 257 -17.03 -2.11 7.68
N SER A 258 -18.25 -2.65 7.58
CA SER A 258 -19.24 -2.23 6.58
C SER A 258 -19.62 -0.75 6.71
N ALA A 259 -19.83 -0.27 7.95
CA ALA A 259 -20.10 1.13 8.21
C ALA A 259 -18.93 2.03 7.79
N MET A 260 -17.69 1.65 8.11
CA MET A 260 -16.48 2.39 7.73
C MET A 260 -16.32 2.51 6.22
N ALA A 261 -16.48 1.40 5.48
CA ALA A 261 -16.39 1.39 4.02
C ALA A 261 -17.42 2.30 3.37
N LYS A 262 -18.63 2.34 3.93
CA LYS A 262 -19.72 3.17 3.42
C LYS A 262 -19.58 4.65 3.77
N LEU A 263 -19.09 4.97 4.97
CA LEU A 263 -18.72 6.35 5.31
C LEU A 263 -17.62 6.87 4.36
N ALA A 264 -16.61 6.05 4.05
CA ALA A 264 -15.57 6.42 3.10
C ALA A 264 -16.08 6.62 1.66
N ALA A 265 -16.99 5.74 1.20
CA ALA A 265 -17.63 5.90 -0.10
C ALA A 265 -18.50 7.16 -0.16
N LEU A 266 -19.23 7.46 0.92
CA LEU A 266 -20.08 8.64 0.99
C LEU A 266 -19.26 9.94 1.00
N GLU A 267 -18.18 9.99 1.79
CA GLU A 267 -17.27 11.14 1.83
C GLU A 267 -16.76 11.48 0.42
N HIS A 268 -16.32 10.46 -0.34
CA HIS A 268 -15.89 10.64 -1.73
C HIS A 268 -17.03 11.14 -2.63
N SER A 269 -18.25 10.62 -2.48
CA SER A 269 -19.42 11.09 -3.25
C SER A 269 -19.80 12.53 -2.93
N VAL A 270 -19.75 12.93 -1.66
CA VAL A 270 -20.02 14.31 -1.24
C VAL A 270 -18.92 15.24 -1.73
N GLU A 271 -17.65 14.84 -1.63
CA GLU A 271 -16.52 15.60 -2.14
C GLU A 271 -16.60 15.82 -3.67
N LEU A 272 -16.97 14.78 -4.42
CA LEU A 272 -17.24 14.89 -5.85
C LEU A 272 -18.41 15.84 -6.14
N GLY A 273 -19.47 15.79 -5.34
CA GLY A 273 -20.61 16.69 -5.41
C GLY A 273 -20.24 18.14 -5.14
N THR A 274 -19.39 18.39 -4.14
CA THR A 274 -18.87 19.73 -3.80
C THR A 274 -18.03 20.29 -4.95
N ARG A 275 -17.08 19.51 -5.49
CA ARG A 275 -16.26 19.97 -6.63
C ARG A 275 -17.08 20.24 -7.88
N ALA A 276 -18.06 19.39 -8.18
CA ALA A 276 -18.97 19.60 -9.30
C ALA A 276 -19.80 20.88 -9.12
N LEU A 277 -20.24 21.16 -7.88
CA LEU A 277 -20.92 22.40 -7.55
C LEU A 277 -20.00 23.62 -7.66
N ASP A 278 -18.75 23.54 -7.21
CA ASP A 278 -17.78 24.65 -7.30
C ASP A 278 -17.44 25.01 -8.75
N VAL A 279 -17.26 24.01 -9.61
CA VAL A 279 -17.12 24.18 -11.07
C VAL A 279 -18.35 24.84 -11.67
N VAL A 280 -19.55 24.38 -11.29
CA VAL A 280 -20.80 25.00 -11.72
C VAL A 280 -20.88 26.42 -11.21
N MET A 281 -20.43 26.73 -9.99
CA MET A 281 -20.51 28.05 -9.38
C MET A 281 -19.41 29.04 -9.80
N ALA A 282 -18.43 28.63 -10.62
CA ALA A 282 -17.33 29.46 -11.10
C ALA A 282 -16.56 30.17 -9.97
N LYS A 283 -16.22 29.42 -8.91
CA LYS A 283 -15.23 29.86 -7.93
C LYS A 283 -13.87 29.43 -8.45
N ASP A 284 -13.13 30.37 -9.04
CA ASP A 284 -11.80 30.13 -9.59
C ASP A 284 -10.79 29.84 -8.46
N ASP A 285 -10.01 28.77 -8.62
CA ASP A 285 -8.79 28.52 -7.84
C ASP A 285 -7.63 29.31 -8.49
N GLU A 286 -7.13 30.32 -7.78
CA GLU A 286 -5.88 31.02 -8.10
C GLU A 286 -4.67 30.23 -7.56
N ASP A 287 -3.52 30.40 -8.22
CA ASP A 287 -2.15 29.91 -7.93
C ASP A 287 -1.77 28.57 -8.61
N ASP A 288 -0.64 28.41 -9.32
CA ASP A 288 0.66 29.11 -9.24
C ASP A 288 1.49 28.78 -10.52
N ASP A 289 1.81 29.77 -11.36
CA ASP A 289 2.69 29.61 -12.53
C ASP A 289 4.10 30.15 -12.22
N ARG A 290 5.11 29.26 -12.29
CA ARG A 290 6.53 29.67 -12.43
C ARG A 290 7.24 28.79 -13.47
N GLU A 291 7.45 29.38 -14.64
CA GLU A 291 8.19 28.81 -15.77
C GLU A 291 9.71 28.75 -15.55
N SER A 292 10.33 27.68 -16.04
CA SER A 292 11.73 27.68 -16.46
C SER A 292 11.81 27.13 -17.89
N GLY A 293 12.28 27.97 -18.83
CA GLY A 293 12.36 27.65 -20.25
C GLY A 293 13.34 26.52 -20.58
N THR A 294 12.85 25.51 -21.27
CA THR A 294 13.62 24.65 -22.16
C THR A 294 12.70 24.32 -23.33
N THR A 295 13.15 24.54 -24.56
CA THR A 295 12.43 24.20 -25.78
C THR A 295 12.09 22.71 -25.76
N ARG A 296 10.84 22.36 -25.50
CA ARG A 296 10.37 20.98 -25.44
C ARG A 296 9.32 20.81 -26.56
N MET A 297 9.05 19.55 -26.93
CA MET A 297 8.19 19.20 -28.07
C MET A 297 6.80 18.82 -27.56
N PRO A 298 5.72 19.00 -28.35
CA PRO A 298 4.39 18.56 -27.97
C PRO A 298 4.38 17.05 -27.64
N ASN A 299 3.72 16.67 -26.54
CA ASN A 299 3.81 15.33 -25.97
C ASN A 299 2.46 14.62 -26.01
N LEU A 300 2.45 13.40 -26.55
CA LEU A 300 1.31 12.51 -26.56
C LEU A 300 1.55 11.36 -25.59
N TYR A 301 0.53 11.03 -24.81
CA TYR A 301 0.52 9.84 -23.97
C TYR A 301 -0.85 9.18 -24.08
N ALA A 302 -0.87 7.88 -24.37
CA ALA A 302 -2.10 7.09 -24.41
C ALA A 302 -1.97 5.88 -23.49
N GLU A 303 -2.98 5.62 -22.68
CA GLU A 303 -3.06 4.43 -21.83
C GLU A 303 -4.44 3.77 -21.92
N TYR A 304 -4.45 2.44 -22.00
CA TYR A 304 -5.66 1.64 -21.98
C TYR A 304 -6.00 1.19 -20.56
N LEU A 305 -7.23 1.44 -20.15
CA LEU A 305 -7.77 1.12 -18.83
C LEU A 305 -8.69 -0.11 -18.94
N PRO A 306 -8.18 -1.33 -18.70
CA PRO A 306 -8.88 -2.57 -19.04
C PRO A 306 -10.21 -2.75 -18.28
N ASN A 307 -10.28 -2.29 -17.04
CA ASN A 307 -11.46 -2.46 -16.19
C ASN A 307 -12.69 -1.69 -16.70
N ILE A 308 -12.47 -0.55 -17.36
CA ILE A 308 -13.53 0.30 -17.90
C ILE A 308 -13.57 0.32 -19.43
N LYS A 309 -12.68 -0.46 -20.09
CA LYS A 309 -12.56 -0.57 -21.55
C LYS A 309 -12.42 0.77 -22.26
N THR A 310 -11.58 1.63 -21.69
CA THR A 310 -11.37 3.00 -22.16
C THR A 310 -9.91 3.24 -22.47
N LEU A 311 -9.65 3.75 -23.67
CA LEU A 311 -8.38 4.37 -24.05
C LEU A 311 -8.40 5.84 -23.64
N ALA A 312 -7.51 6.22 -22.72
CA ALA A 312 -7.28 7.59 -22.32
C ALA A 312 -6.11 8.17 -23.13
N ILE A 313 -6.32 9.31 -23.77
CA ILE A 313 -5.32 10.01 -24.58
C ILE A 313 -5.09 11.39 -23.97
N THR A 314 -3.92 11.58 -23.38
CA THR A 314 -3.45 12.86 -22.87
C THR A 314 -2.63 13.54 -23.95
N THR A 315 -3.06 14.75 -24.34
CA THR A 315 -2.33 15.62 -25.24
C THR A 315 -1.81 16.80 -24.45
N VAL A 316 -0.50 17.06 -24.51
CA VAL A 316 0.14 18.22 -23.87
C VAL A 316 0.76 19.08 -24.95
N LEU A 317 0.31 20.32 -25.04
CA LEU A 317 0.86 21.38 -25.87
C LEU A 317 1.64 22.34 -24.99
N GLU A 318 2.84 22.68 -25.43
CA GLU A 318 3.70 23.59 -24.68
C GLU A 318 3.60 25.04 -25.15
N THR A 319 3.15 25.22 -26.39
CA THR A 319 2.69 26.51 -26.92
C THR A 319 1.18 26.43 -27.11
N PRO A 320 0.45 27.56 -26.96
CA PRO A 320 -0.99 27.59 -27.20
C PRO A 320 -1.33 27.06 -28.60
N ARG A 321 -2.44 26.34 -28.72
CA ARG A 321 -2.91 25.83 -30.02
C ARG A 321 -3.04 26.96 -31.05
N ASN A 322 -2.72 26.67 -32.30
CA ASN A 322 -2.89 27.58 -33.42
C ASN A 322 -3.70 26.93 -34.55
N ASP A 323 -3.85 27.66 -35.66
CA ASP A 323 -4.66 27.22 -36.81
C ASP A 323 -4.10 25.95 -37.51
N PHE A 324 -2.86 25.57 -37.21
CA PHE A 324 -2.21 24.37 -37.71
C PHE A 324 -2.19 23.23 -36.68
N THR A 325 -2.75 23.43 -35.49
CA THR A 325 -2.83 22.38 -34.48
C THR A 325 -3.97 21.42 -34.80
N THR A 326 -3.65 20.17 -35.15
CA THR A 326 -4.65 19.13 -35.40
C THR A 326 -4.33 17.85 -34.63
N LEU A 327 -5.35 17.20 -34.09
CA LEU A 327 -5.23 15.88 -33.45
C LEU A 327 -6.19 14.93 -34.14
N SER A 328 -5.64 13.88 -34.76
CA SER A 328 -6.42 12.95 -35.59
C SER A 328 -5.98 11.51 -35.41
N LEU A 329 -6.86 10.60 -35.80
CA LEU A 329 -6.55 9.19 -35.93
C LEU A 329 -6.19 8.89 -37.39
N SER A 330 -5.22 8.01 -37.58
CA SER A 330 -4.92 7.39 -38.89
C SER A 330 -6.11 6.59 -39.44
N ASP A 331 -6.12 6.36 -40.75
CA ASP A 331 -7.21 5.66 -41.46
C ASP A 331 -7.49 4.25 -40.93
N ASP A 332 -6.43 3.52 -40.53
CA ASP A 332 -6.51 2.20 -39.93
C ASP A 332 -6.84 2.23 -38.42
N ARG A 333 -6.96 3.44 -37.84
CA ARG A 333 -7.17 3.70 -36.41
C ARG A 333 -6.13 3.04 -35.51
N ALA A 334 -4.94 2.75 -36.04
CA ALA A 334 -3.84 2.16 -35.29
C ALA A 334 -2.90 3.21 -34.71
N LYS A 335 -2.94 4.45 -35.22
CA LYS A 335 -2.08 5.57 -34.80
C LYS A 335 -2.86 6.84 -34.49
N LEU A 336 -2.36 7.57 -33.50
CA LEU A 336 -2.72 8.95 -33.18
C LEU A 336 -1.68 9.89 -33.77
N VAL A 337 -2.12 10.95 -34.43
CA VAL A 337 -1.27 11.94 -35.10
C VAL A 337 -1.62 13.34 -34.60
N LEU A 338 -0.63 14.04 -34.06
CA LEU A 338 -0.69 15.43 -33.64
C LEU A 338 0.18 16.27 -34.59
N GLU A 339 -0.42 17.23 -35.26
CA GLU A 339 0.30 18.29 -35.97
C GLU A 339 0.26 19.56 -35.12
N HIS A 340 1.39 20.21 -34.91
CA HIS A 340 1.51 21.45 -34.16
C HIS A 340 2.82 22.15 -34.50
N ASP A 341 2.79 23.46 -34.79
CA ASP A 341 3.98 24.27 -35.09
C ASP A 341 4.88 23.67 -36.19
N HIS A 342 4.27 23.11 -37.24
CA HIS A 342 4.95 22.41 -38.35
C HIS A 342 5.69 21.13 -37.94
N HIS A 343 5.47 20.63 -36.73
CA HIS A 343 5.92 19.33 -36.27
C HIS A 343 4.77 18.33 -36.28
N THR A 344 5.02 17.15 -36.82
CA THR A 344 4.12 16.01 -36.74
C THR A 344 4.66 15.03 -35.71
N ASN A 345 3.85 14.71 -34.70
CA ASN A 345 4.16 13.71 -33.68
C ASN A 345 3.10 12.59 -33.76
N SER A 346 3.52 11.33 -33.77
CA SER A 346 2.61 10.21 -33.91
C SER A 346 2.98 9.05 -33.01
N ILE A 347 1.97 8.41 -32.42
CA ILE A 347 2.11 7.20 -31.58
C ILE A 347 1.13 6.13 -32.06
N ALA A 348 1.52 4.86 -32.00
CA ALA A 348 0.62 3.75 -32.22
C ALA A 348 -0.22 3.50 -30.95
N LEU A 349 -1.50 3.22 -31.13
CA LEU A 349 -2.46 3.13 -30.04
C LEU A 349 -2.32 1.81 -29.26
N PRO A 350 -2.38 1.84 -27.92
CA PRO A 350 -2.24 0.66 -27.08
C PRO A 350 -3.56 -0.14 -26.93
N ALA A 351 -4.55 0.14 -27.79
CA ALA A 351 -5.85 -0.51 -27.81
C ALA A 351 -6.50 -0.35 -29.20
N ARG A 352 -7.39 -1.27 -29.56
CA ARG A 352 -8.20 -1.24 -30.79
C ARG A 352 -9.43 -0.40 -30.54
N ILE A 353 -9.70 0.60 -31.38
CA ILE A 353 -10.91 1.41 -31.25
C ILE A 353 -12.10 0.63 -31.86
N SER A 354 -13.13 0.35 -31.06
CA SER A 354 -14.24 -0.53 -31.45
C SER A 354 -15.28 0.10 -32.39
N ASP A 355 -15.39 1.43 -32.43
CA ASP A 355 -16.40 2.13 -33.24
C ASP A 355 -15.94 2.44 -34.67
N GLN A 356 -16.87 2.47 -35.63
CA GLN A 356 -16.66 2.93 -37.02
C GLN A 356 -17.03 4.41 -37.24
N GLY A 357 -17.53 5.12 -36.22
CA GLY A 357 -17.88 6.55 -36.32
C GLY A 357 -16.66 7.47 -36.38
N THR A 358 -16.86 8.71 -36.84
CA THR A 358 -15.84 9.78 -36.80
C THR A 358 -15.61 10.16 -35.33
N GLN A 359 -14.43 9.87 -34.80
CA GLN A 359 -14.06 10.25 -33.42
C GLN A 359 -13.59 11.71 -33.45
N HIS A 360 -14.35 12.62 -32.84
CA HIS A 360 -13.93 14.00 -32.72
C HIS A 360 -13.03 14.16 -31.49
N LEU A 361 -11.72 14.09 -31.70
CA LEU A 361 -10.73 14.35 -30.65
C LEU A 361 -10.70 15.84 -30.31
N GLN A 362 -10.75 16.15 -29.02
CA GLN A 362 -10.61 17.50 -28.50
C GLN A 362 -9.12 17.86 -28.38
N LEU A 363 -8.82 19.13 -28.64
CA LEU A 363 -7.54 19.77 -28.34
C LEU A 363 -7.68 20.59 -27.04
N PRO A 364 -6.56 20.93 -26.37
CA PRO A 364 -6.58 21.80 -25.20
C PRO A 364 -7.35 23.11 -25.47
N ASN A 365 -8.11 23.60 -24.48
CA ASN A 365 -8.81 24.86 -24.62
C ASN A 365 -7.84 26.05 -24.66
N ALA A 366 -8.34 27.22 -25.04
CA ALA A 366 -7.52 28.43 -25.02
C ALA A 366 -7.11 28.76 -23.58
N GLY A 367 -5.79 28.71 -23.29
CA GLY A 367 -5.24 28.90 -21.95
C GLY A 367 -4.89 27.60 -21.21
N GLU A 368 -5.34 26.43 -21.72
CA GLU A 368 -4.94 25.13 -21.17
C GLU A 368 -3.74 24.56 -21.95
N SER A 369 -2.78 24.00 -21.23
CA SER A 369 -1.62 23.31 -21.81
C SER A 369 -1.89 21.84 -22.12
N HIS A 370 -2.99 21.25 -21.65
CA HIS A 370 -3.27 19.84 -21.87
C HIS A 370 -4.76 19.53 -21.90
N CYS A 371 -5.12 18.40 -22.52
CA CYS A 371 -6.46 17.83 -22.49
C CYS A 371 -6.41 16.30 -22.47
N VAL A 372 -7.51 15.68 -22.04
CA VAL A 372 -7.64 14.22 -21.99
C VAL A 372 -8.88 13.79 -22.77
N ASN A 373 -8.66 13.03 -23.84
CA ASN A 373 -9.72 12.36 -24.59
C ASN A 373 -9.92 10.94 -24.04
N ARG A 374 -11.17 10.48 -23.98
CA ARG A 374 -11.52 9.12 -23.55
C ARG A 374 -12.36 8.44 -24.61
N ILE A 375 -11.90 7.28 -25.05
CA ILE A 375 -12.47 6.54 -26.18
C ILE A 375 -12.73 5.09 -25.76
N SER A 376 -13.86 4.52 -26.12
CA SER A 376 -14.09 3.09 -25.91
C SER A 376 -13.15 2.27 -26.80
N ALA A 377 -12.47 1.30 -26.21
CA ALA A 377 -11.48 0.51 -26.91
C ALA A 377 -11.38 -0.92 -26.35
N GLU A 378 -10.76 -1.80 -27.13
CA GLU A 378 -10.47 -3.19 -26.81
C GLU A 378 -8.96 -3.42 -26.70
N PRO A 379 -8.50 -4.37 -25.87
CA PRO A 379 -7.08 -4.64 -25.72
C PRO A 379 -6.48 -5.16 -27.04
N ILE A 380 -5.27 -4.69 -27.38
CA ILE A 380 -4.43 -5.30 -28.43
C ILE A 380 -3.57 -6.44 -27.90
N PHE A 381 -3.24 -6.40 -26.61
CA PHE A 381 -2.46 -7.43 -25.93
C PHE A 381 -3.40 -8.51 -25.39
N GLY A 382 -3.02 -9.78 -25.59
CA GLY A 382 -3.74 -10.93 -25.05
C GLY A 382 -3.41 -11.22 -23.58
N GLU A 383 -3.96 -12.31 -23.05
CA GLU A 383 -3.56 -12.90 -21.76
C GLU A 383 -2.22 -13.65 -21.89
N GLN A 384 -1.16 -12.93 -22.28
CA GLN A 384 0.18 -13.50 -22.30
C GLN A 384 0.72 -13.60 -20.87
N GLU A 385 1.44 -14.68 -20.58
CA GLU A 385 2.11 -14.81 -19.28
C GLU A 385 3.35 -13.89 -19.23
N PRO A 386 3.53 -13.15 -18.13
CA PRO A 386 4.73 -12.37 -17.90
C PRO A 386 6.00 -13.23 -18.05
N LEU A 387 7.05 -12.66 -18.62
CA LEU A 387 8.32 -13.35 -18.77
C LEU A 387 8.94 -13.63 -17.40
N VAL A 388 9.28 -14.89 -17.15
CA VAL A 388 10.00 -15.29 -15.93
C VAL A 388 11.50 -15.01 -16.12
N LEU A 389 11.99 -13.96 -15.46
CA LEU A 389 13.37 -13.51 -15.58
C LEU A 389 14.35 -14.41 -14.81
N TRP A 390 15.24 -15.08 -15.56
CA TRP A 390 16.34 -15.90 -15.05
C TRP A 390 15.94 -16.78 -13.86
N SER A 391 14.92 -17.63 -14.05
CA SER A 391 14.59 -18.69 -13.10
C SER A 391 15.57 -19.86 -13.26
N ALA A 392 15.72 -20.69 -12.22
CA ALA A 392 16.57 -21.87 -12.30
C ALA A 392 16.18 -22.84 -13.44
N ALA A 393 14.91 -22.84 -13.89
CA ALA A 393 14.46 -23.67 -15.01
C ALA A 393 14.98 -23.20 -16.37
N HIS A 394 15.39 -21.93 -16.48
CA HIS A 394 15.96 -21.33 -17.68
C HIS A 394 17.49 -21.30 -17.67
N LEU A 395 18.13 -21.84 -16.62
CA LEU A 395 19.57 -21.86 -16.46
C LEU A 395 20.09 -23.29 -16.51
N ASP A 396 21.27 -23.46 -17.06
CA ASP A 396 21.92 -24.75 -17.23
C ASP A 396 23.43 -24.66 -16.88
N PRO A 397 24.16 -25.80 -16.87
CA PRO A 397 25.60 -25.80 -16.55
C PRO A 397 26.48 -25.06 -17.58
N GLN A 398 25.91 -24.65 -18.73
CA GLN A 398 26.60 -23.90 -19.77
C GLN A 398 26.37 -22.40 -19.64
N THR A 399 25.55 -21.97 -18.68
CA THR A 399 25.26 -20.57 -18.40
C THR A 399 26.44 -19.93 -17.68
N THR A 400 26.97 -18.84 -18.23
CA THR A 400 28.02 -18.05 -17.60
C THR A 400 27.46 -16.70 -17.14
N VAL A 401 27.98 -16.21 -16.01
CA VAL A 401 27.59 -14.94 -15.39
C VAL A 401 28.68 -13.91 -15.64
N HIS A 402 28.28 -12.72 -16.09
CA HIS A 402 29.17 -11.62 -16.45
C HIS A 402 28.76 -10.34 -15.72
N CYS A 403 29.71 -9.41 -15.60
CA CYS A 403 29.42 -8.05 -15.17
C CYS A 403 28.71 -7.29 -16.30
N LYS A 404 27.53 -6.72 -16.03
CA LYS A 404 26.78 -5.93 -17.04
C LYS A 404 27.56 -4.70 -17.55
N HIS A 405 28.49 -4.17 -16.75
CA HIS A 405 29.19 -2.92 -17.07
C HIS A 405 30.41 -3.11 -17.99
N CYS A 406 31.17 -4.19 -17.83
CA CYS A 406 32.42 -4.41 -18.55
C CYS A 406 32.56 -5.80 -19.19
N ASP A 407 31.49 -6.59 -19.16
CA ASP A 407 31.39 -7.96 -19.70
C ASP A 407 32.38 -8.98 -19.10
N ALA A 408 33.15 -8.59 -18.08
CA ALA A 408 34.07 -9.47 -17.39
C ALA A 408 33.34 -10.68 -16.79
N LEU A 409 33.93 -11.86 -16.98
CA LEU A 409 33.42 -13.12 -16.46
C LEU A 409 33.44 -13.11 -14.93
N VAL A 410 32.27 -13.32 -14.32
CA VAL A 410 32.04 -13.37 -12.87
C VAL A 410 31.88 -14.81 -12.40
N SER A 411 31.23 -15.67 -13.16
CA SER A 411 31.13 -17.11 -12.88
C SER A 411 31.04 -17.86 -14.20
N ASP A 412 31.77 -18.96 -14.32
CA ASP A 412 31.86 -19.79 -15.51
C ASP A 412 31.07 -21.10 -15.34
N ASP A 413 31.56 -22.21 -15.89
CA ASP A 413 30.96 -23.54 -15.76
C ASP A 413 31.24 -24.23 -14.42
N LYS A 414 31.72 -23.50 -13.41
CA LYS A 414 31.77 -24.04 -12.05
C LYS A 414 30.38 -24.43 -11.53
N ILE A 415 29.33 -23.69 -11.91
CA ILE A 415 27.96 -23.99 -11.51
C ILE A 415 27.40 -25.17 -12.32
N GLN A 416 27.25 -26.31 -11.66
CA GLN A 416 26.72 -27.55 -12.25
C GLN A 416 25.20 -27.66 -12.11
N VAL A 417 24.61 -27.02 -11.10
CA VAL A 417 23.17 -27.13 -10.83
C VAL A 417 22.62 -25.78 -10.41
N TRP A 418 21.58 -25.32 -11.10
CA TRP A 418 20.79 -24.16 -10.69
C TRP A 418 19.53 -24.60 -9.96
N LYS A 419 19.19 -23.95 -8.84
CA LYS A 419 17.97 -24.22 -8.08
C LYS A 419 17.35 -22.90 -7.62
N ASN A 420 16.03 -22.81 -7.61
CA ASN A 420 15.39 -21.64 -7.00
C ASN A 420 15.63 -21.65 -5.49
N LEU A 421 15.92 -20.48 -4.94
CA LEU A 421 16.02 -20.26 -3.50
C LEU A 421 14.60 -20.48 -2.91
N PRO A 422 14.41 -21.38 -1.94
CA PRO A 422 13.15 -21.41 -1.20
C PRO A 422 12.95 -20.07 -0.50
N SER A 423 11.70 -19.59 -0.41
CA SER A 423 11.44 -18.33 0.28
C SER A 423 11.95 -18.39 1.72
N GLU A 424 12.45 -17.28 2.25
CA GLU A 424 13.00 -17.23 3.62
C GLU A 424 11.94 -17.67 4.67
N ALA A 425 10.67 -17.38 4.41
CA ALA A 425 9.53 -17.81 5.20
C ALA A 425 9.14 -19.29 5.00
N TRP A 426 9.70 -20.01 4.03
CA TRP A 426 9.40 -21.42 3.77
C TRP A 426 9.89 -22.32 4.90
N ALA A 427 11.08 -22.04 5.44
CA ALA A 427 11.63 -22.78 6.58
C ALA A 427 10.78 -22.58 7.85
N GLU A 428 10.27 -21.36 8.07
CA GLU A 428 9.35 -21.05 9.17
C GLU A 428 7.97 -21.70 8.97
N MET A 429 7.46 -21.73 7.73
CA MET A 429 6.17 -22.32 7.39
C MET A 429 6.17 -23.86 7.48
N MET A 430 7.32 -24.50 7.29
CA MET A 430 7.46 -25.96 7.43
C MET A 430 7.26 -26.46 8.87
N ASP A 431 7.56 -25.64 9.87
CA ASP A 431 7.27 -25.93 11.28
C ASP A 431 5.76 -25.84 11.61
N LEU A 432 4.99 -25.09 10.83
CA LEU A 432 3.54 -24.99 10.98
C LEU A 432 2.77 -26.16 10.34
N TRP A 433 3.38 -26.89 9.41
CA TRP A 433 2.71 -27.98 8.67
C TRP A 433 2.95 -29.37 9.23
N HIS A 434 3.98 -29.57 10.05
CA HIS A 434 4.24 -30.84 10.70
C HIS A 434 3.68 -30.84 12.12
N CYS A 435 2.59 -31.58 12.36
CA CYS A 435 2.09 -31.83 13.71
C CYS A 435 3.12 -32.54 14.61
N HIS A 436 4.05 -33.28 13.99
CA HIS A 436 5.23 -33.89 14.61
C HIS A 436 6.40 -33.88 13.61
N LYS A 437 7.62 -33.62 14.09
CA LYS A 437 8.85 -33.77 13.29
C LYS A 437 8.93 -35.23 12.80
N PRO A 438 9.20 -35.51 11.52
CA PRO A 438 9.29 -36.87 11.02
C PRO A 438 10.29 -37.68 11.86
N ASP A 439 9.90 -38.89 12.27
CA ASP A 439 10.78 -39.78 13.02
C ASP A 439 12.05 -40.03 12.20
N GLU A 440 13.21 -39.73 12.79
CA GLU A 440 14.49 -40.12 12.20
C GLU A 440 14.54 -41.65 12.20
N PRO A 441 14.66 -42.31 11.04
CA PRO A 441 14.80 -43.76 11.03
C PRO A 441 16.11 -44.14 11.72
N GLU A 442 16.01 -44.89 12.80
CA GLU A 442 17.16 -45.54 13.42
C GLU A 442 17.78 -46.53 12.42
N HIS A 443 19.11 -46.44 12.28
CA HIS A 443 20.04 -47.27 11.47
C HIS A 443 20.22 -46.81 10.00
N ASN A 444 21.43 -46.48 9.53
CA ASN A 444 22.66 -47.28 9.54
C ASN A 444 23.89 -46.35 9.40
N HIS A 445 25.04 -46.79 9.92
CA HIS A 445 26.33 -46.10 9.77
C HIS A 445 26.72 -45.95 8.28
N ASP A 446 27.38 -44.83 7.95
CA ASP A 446 28.22 -44.57 6.76
C ASP A 446 27.70 -43.75 5.56
N GLU A 447 26.66 -42.92 5.70
CA GLU A 447 26.55 -41.71 4.84
C GLU A 447 26.09 -40.49 5.65
N ALA A 448 26.82 -39.39 5.51
CA ALA A 448 26.66 -38.17 6.30
C ALA A 448 25.20 -37.66 6.35
N PRO A 449 24.63 -37.38 7.55
CA PRO A 449 23.23 -36.98 7.72
C PRO A 449 22.92 -35.53 7.27
N THR A 450 23.83 -34.86 6.55
CA THR A 450 23.69 -33.46 6.13
C THR A 450 22.85 -33.25 4.86
N LYS A 451 22.34 -34.31 4.23
CA LYS A 451 21.67 -34.23 2.91
C LYS A 451 20.15 -34.03 2.92
N LYS A 452 19.47 -34.06 4.07
CA LYS A 452 18.00 -33.89 4.13
C LYS A 452 17.62 -32.57 4.80
N GLY A 453 17.46 -31.54 3.98
CA GLY A 453 17.27 -30.12 4.32
C GLY A 453 15.93 -29.72 4.96
N TYR A 454 15.29 -30.56 5.78
CA TYR A 454 13.87 -30.41 6.14
C TYR A 454 13.58 -29.93 7.59
N ALA A 455 14.58 -29.51 8.36
CA ALA A 455 14.37 -29.01 9.72
C ALA A 455 14.56 -27.48 9.80
N ALA A 456 13.75 -26.77 10.59
CA ALA A 456 13.90 -25.33 10.86
C ALA A 456 15.24 -24.91 11.48
N GLY A 457 16.07 -25.86 11.92
CA GLY A 457 17.44 -25.63 12.35
C GLY A 457 18.49 -25.71 11.23
N ASN A 458 18.13 -26.12 10.01
CA ASN A 458 19.07 -26.16 8.89
C ASN A 458 19.21 -24.77 8.28
N LYS A 459 20.28 -24.08 8.67
CA LYS A 459 20.74 -22.85 8.05
C LYS A 459 20.97 -23.12 6.56
N LEU A 460 20.35 -22.33 5.69
CA LEU A 460 20.65 -22.37 4.26
C LEU A 460 22.13 -22.03 4.06
N MET A 461 22.87 -22.85 3.33
CA MET A 461 24.31 -22.68 3.10
C MET A 461 24.60 -22.76 1.60
N ALA A 462 25.45 -21.87 1.10
CA ALA A 462 25.96 -21.94 -0.26
C ALA A 462 26.79 -23.22 -0.45
N GLN A 463 26.66 -23.87 -1.59
CA GLN A 463 27.34 -25.13 -1.90
C GLN A 463 28.16 -24.97 -3.17
N VAL A 464 29.35 -25.56 -3.17
CA VAL A 464 30.23 -25.61 -4.34
C VAL A 464 29.49 -26.24 -5.53
N GLY A 465 29.53 -25.56 -6.66
CA GLY A 465 28.90 -25.97 -7.92
C GLY A 465 27.38 -25.85 -7.95
N VAL A 466 26.75 -25.18 -6.98
CA VAL A 466 25.30 -24.97 -6.93
C VAL A 466 24.98 -23.48 -6.91
N GLY A 467 24.28 -23.01 -7.95
CA GLY A 467 23.78 -21.64 -8.02
C GLY A 467 22.34 -21.55 -7.53
N LEU A 468 22.12 -20.84 -6.42
CA LEU A 468 20.78 -20.62 -5.90
C LEU A 468 20.20 -19.33 -6.47
N VAL A 469 18.97 -19.40 -6.98
CA VAL A 469 18.32 -18.34 -7.76
C VAL A 469 17.19 -17.71 -6.95
N ASP A 470 17.36 -16.46 -6.57
CA ASP A 470 16.33 -15.62 -5.98
C ASP A 470 15.76 -14.65 -7.04
N VAL A 471 14.72 -13.88 -6.73
CA VAL A 471 14.10 -12.89 -7.62
C VAL A 471 15.12 -11.83 -8.05
N MET A 472 15.85 -11.25 -7.09
CA MET A 472 16.79 -10.14 -7.35
C MET A 472 18.27 -10.55 -7.29
N SER A 473 18.58 -11.78 -6.88
CA SER A 473 19.97 -12.20 -6.68
C SER A 473 20.26 -13.65 -7.10
N PHE A 474 21.53 -13.94 -7.34
CA PHE A 474 22.09 -15.28 -7.29
C PHE A 474 22.92 -15.43 -6.02
N LEU A 475 22.75 -16.54 -5.32
CA LEU A 475 23.62 -16.92 -4.20
C LEU A 475 24.56 -18.03 -4.67
N LEU A 476 25.85 -17.71 -4.73
CA LEU A 476 26.92 -18.61 -5.16
C LEU A 476 27.91 -18.87 -4.03
N PHE A 477 28.62 -19.99 -4.10
CA PHE A 477 29.77 -20.23 -3.24
C PHE A 477 30.93 -19.29 -3.62
N GLU A 478 31.75 -18.90 -2.65
CA GLU A 478 32.77 -17.84 -2.82
C GLU A 478 33.80 -18.20 -3.91
N ASP A 479 34.22 -19.46 -4.00
CA ASP A 479 35.16 -19.95 -5.02
C ASP A 479 34.54 -20.17 -6.42
N ASP A 480 33.21 -20.17 -6.51
CA ASP A 480 32.48 -20.31 -7.78
C ASP A 480 32.34 -18.99 -8.53
N CYS A 481 32.75 -17.88 -7.92
CA CYS A 481 32.71 -16.57 -8.53
C CYS A 481 34.05 -15.81 -8.42
N THR A 482 34.27 -14.87 -9.33
CA THR A 482 35.51 -14.09 -9.48
C THR A 482 35.29 -12.63 -9.07
N VAL A 483 34.80 -12.42 -7.85
CA VAL A 483 34.61 -11.08 -7.27
C VAL A 483 35.69 -10.72 -6.25
N GLU A 484 35.83 -9.43 -5.96
CA GLU A 484 36.67 -8.92 -4.88
C GLU A 484 35.79 -8.47 -3.72
N CYS A 485 35.93 -9.11 -2.55
CA CYS A 485 35.18 -8.77 -1.35
C CYS A 485 35.95 -7.73 -0.51
N ARG A 486 35.36 -6.56 -0.29
CA ARG A 486 35.94 -5.47 0.52
C ARG A 486 35.04 -5.12 1.71
N SER A 487 35.63 -4.76 2.85
CA SER A 487 34.87 -4.26 4.01
C SER A 487 34.31 -2.87 3.72
N SER A 488 33.01 -2.66 3.96
CA SER A 488 32.40 -1.33 3.93
C SER A 488 32.88 -0.48 5.12
N GLU A 489 33.33 0.75 4.88
CA GLU A 489 33.87 1.67 5.92
C GLU A 489 32.88 1.98 7.07
N ASN A 490 31.59 1.72 6.89
CA ASN A 490 30.52 2.04 7.85
C ASN A 490 29.92 0.83 8.61
N SER A 491 30.33 -0.41 8.33
CA SER A 491 29.84 -1.58 9.07
C SER A 491 30.79 -2.78 8.99
N ASP A 492 31.28 -3.25 10.14
CA ASP A 492 32.28 -4.33 10.25
C ASP A 492 31.82 -5.71 9.71
N ASN A 493 30.54 -5.88 9.33
CA ASN A 493 29.96 -7.19 8.99
C ASN A 493 29.45 -7.34 7.55
N ILE A 494 29.52 -6.29 6.70
CA ILE A 494 29.06 -6.36 5.30
C ILE A 494 30.26 -6.22 4.37
N HIS A 495 30.65 -7.33 3.75
CA HIS A 495 31.65 -7.31 2.70
C HIS A 495 30.98 -7.11 1.35
N GLN A 496 31.22 -5.97 0.71
CA GLN A 496 30.75 -5.67 -0.64
C GLN A 496 31.53 -6.47 -1.67
N ALA A 497 30.84 -7.04 -2.66
CA ALA A 497 31.45 -7.85 -3.73
C ALA A 497 31.55 -7.02 -5.02
N HIS A 498 32.77 -6.71 -5.43
CA HIS A 498 33.08 -5.88 -6.59
C HIS A 498 33.60 -6.70 -7.77
N CYS A 499 33.36 -6.20 -8.98
CA CYS A 499 33.99 -6.72 -10.19
C CYS A 499 35.50 -6.47 -10.15
N LYS A 500 36.31 -7.51 -10.36
CA LYS A 500 37.78 -7.39 -10.39
C LYS A 500 38.34 -6.52 -11.53
N THR A 501 37.55 -6.29 -12.59
CA THR A 501 38.00 -5.59 -13.80
C THR A 501 37.65 -4.11 -13.79
N CYS A 502 36.42 -3.75 -13.42
CA CYS A 502 35.92 -2.37 -13.48
C CYS A 502 35.48 -1.80 -12.12
N ASP A 503 35.67 -2.56 -11.04
CA ASP A 503 35.33 -2.19 -9.66
C ASP A 503 33.83 -1.93 -9.38
N THR A 504 32.96 -2.22 -10.34
CA THR A 504 31.50 -2.10 -10.17
C THR A 504 31.02 -3.01 -9.05
N LEU A 505 30.19 -2.47 -8.16
CA LEU A 505 29.55 -3.24 -7.09
C LEU A 505 28.53 -4.21 -7.67
N LEU A 506 28.78 -5.52 -7.52
CA LEU A 506 27.93 -6.58 -8.06
C LEU A 506 27.05 -7.22 -6.99
N GLY A 507 27.42 -7.10 -5.70
CA GLY A 507 26.71 -7.80 -4.65
C GLY A 507 27.34 -7.65 -3.28
N TYR A 508 27.10 -8.63 -2.41
CA TYR A 508 27.70 -8.69 -1.07
C TYR A 508 27.88 -10.13 -0.60
N ARG A 509 28.80 -10.32 0.33
CA ARG A 509 28.97 -11.58 1.06
C ARG A 509 27.88 -11.70 2.11
N ASP A 510 27.15 -12.80 2.11
CA ASP A 510 26.09 -13.09 3.07
C ASP A 510 26.65 -14.01 4.18
N PRO A 511 26.88 -13.49 5.40
CA PRO A 511 27.41 -14.28 6.51
C PRO A 511 26.44 -15.37 7.00
N GLN A 512 25.15 -15.23 6.71
CA GLN A 512 24.17 -16.24 7.11
C GLN A 512 24.27 -17.47 6.22
N THR A 513 24.49 -17.28 4.92
CA THR A 513 24.57 -18.40 3.97
C THR A 513 26.00 -18.81 3.61
N GLU A 514 27.01 -18.10 4.14
CA GLU A 514 28.44 -18.30 3.84
C GLU A 514 28.74 -18.32 2.33
N GLY A 515 28.06 -17.45 1.59
CA GLY A 515 28.21 -17.30 0.14
C GLY A 515 28.19 -15.84 -0.30
N VAL A 516 28.22 -15.65 -1.62
CA VAL A 516 28.17 -14.33 -2.26
C VAL A 516 26.82 -14.16 -2.95
N ARG A 517 26.08 -13.11 -2.58
CA ARG A 517 24.84 -12.69 -3.24
C ARG A 517 25.12 -11.66 -4.32
N LEU A 518 25.17 -12.12 -5.57
CA LEU A 518 25.30 -11.28 -6.76
C LEU A 518 23.92 -10.76 -7.18
N GLN A 519 23.77 -9.46 -7.35
CA GLN A 519 22.49 -8.81 -7.65
C GLN A 519 22.26 -8.77 -9.17
N LYS A 520 21.17 -9.37 -9.62
CA LYS A 520 20.85 -9.54 -11.05
C LYS A 520 20.83 -8.23 -11.88
N PRO A 521 20.38 -7.07 -11.35
CA PRO A 521 20.43 -5.81 -12.10
C PRO A 521 21.83 -5.38 -12.61
N TYR A 522 22.91 -5.90 -12.00
CA TYR A 522 24.29 -5.58 -12.36
C TYR A 522 24.99 -6.69 -13.14
N LEU A 523 24.26 -7.73 -13.54
CA LEU A 523 24.80 -8.92 -14.21
C LEU A 523 24.28 -9.02 -15.65
N ALA A 524 25.00 -9.80 -16.45
CA ALA A 524 24.59 -10.30 -17.74
C ALA A 524 24.84 -11.81 -17.81
N LEU A 525 24.02 -12.55 -18.55
CA LEU A 525 24.19 -13.98 -18.75
C LEU A 525 24.53 -14.26 -20.22
N SER A 526 25.32 -15.30 -20.46
CA SER A 526 25.46 -15.89 -21.80
C SER A 526 25.48 -17.41 -21.71
N SER A 527 25.33 -18.09 -22.84
CA SER A 527 25.50 -19.54 -22.92
C SER A 527 26.78 -19.88 -23.67
N LYS A 528 27.51 -20.93 -23.30
CA LYS A 528 28.67 -21.37 -24.10
C LYS A 528 28.34 -21.70 -25.56
N LYS A 529 27.07 -22.02 -25.87
CA LYS A 529 26.61 -22.26 -27.25
C LYS A 529 26.26 -20.98 -28.01
N ASP A 530 25.90 -19.94 -27.28
CA ASP A 530 25.47 -18.65 -27.80
C ASP A 530 26.12 -17.55 -26.95
N SER A 531 27.22 -17.01 -27.47
CA SER A 531 28.02 -15.99 -26.79
C SER A 531 27.36 -14.61 -26.74
N THR A 532 26.08 -14.50 -27.12
CA THR A 532 25.32 -13.27 -26.93
C THR A 532 25.05 -13.03 -25.44
N LEU A 533 25.48 -11.88 -24.95
CA LEU A 533 25.21 -11.45 -23.58
C LEU A 533 23.78 -10.90 -23.49
N GLN A 534 22.99 -11.50 -22.63
CA GLN A 534 21.65 -11.04 -22.27
C GLN A 534 21.70 -10.32 -20.93
N SER A 535 21.09 -9.15 -20.87
CA SER A 535 20.88 -8.39 -19.63
C SER A 535 19.56 -7.61 -19.72
N TYR A 536 19.05 -7.19 -18.57
CA TYR A 536 17.82 -6.43 -18.46
C TYR A 536 18.06 -5.15 -17.67
N ASP A 537 17.23 -4.14 -17.87
CA ASP A 537 17.34 -2.88 -17.14
C ASP A 537 16.78 -3.02 -15.73
N ALA A 538 17.23 -2.15 -14.83
CA ALA A 538 16.80 -2.20 -13.43
C ALA A 538 15.27 -2.08 -13.29
N ALA A 539 14.62 -1.33 -14.19
CA ALA A 539 13.17 -1.19 -14.23
C ALA A 539 12.44 -2.51 -14.52
N ASP A 540 13.00 -3.37 -15.38
CA ASP A 540 12.45 -4.70 -15.68
C ASP A 540 12.52 -5.60 -14.43
N TRP A 541 13.66 -5.58 -13.74
CA TRP A 541 13.86 -6.34 -12.50
C TRP A 541 12.90 -5.90 -11.39
N PHE A 542 12.71 -4.59 -11.20
CA PHE A 542 11.80 -4.09 -10.18
C PHE A 542 10.34 -4.35 -10.51
N SER A 543 9.96 -4.24 -11.78
CA SER A 543 8.64 -4.63 -12.27
C SER A 543 8.34 -6.10 -11.97
N TYR A 544 9.30 -6.99 -12.27
CA TYR A 544 9.21 -8.42 -11.96
C TYR A 544 9.15 -8.67 -10.44
N CYS A 545 9.99 -8.00 -9.66
CA CYS A 545 10.04 -8.14 -8.21
C CYS A 545 8.73 -7.71 -7.53
N LEU A 546 8.18 -6.56 -7.93
CA LEU A 546 6.90 -6.07 -7.41
C LEU A 546 5.73 -6.98 -7.81
N ASN A 547 5.71 -7.51 -9.04
CA ASN A 547 4.68 -8.49 -9.44
C ASN A 547 4.76 -9.77 -8.59
N GLN A 548 5.96 -10.33 -8.39
CA GLN A 548 6.14 -11.49 -7.51
C GLN A 548 5.70 -11.20 -6.07
N ALA A 549 6.02 -10.03 -5.54
CA ALA A 549 5.56 -9.62 -4.21
C ALA A 549 4.02 -9.54 -4.12
N ILE A 550 3.35 -9.02 -5.16
CA ILE A 550 1.88 -8.98 -5.22
C ILE A 550 1.28 -10.39 -5.26
N GLU A 551 1.86 -11.29 -6.07
CA GLU A 551 1.37 -12.67 -6.20
C GLU A 551 1.54 -13.47 -4.91
N THR A 552 2.65 -13.26 -4.19
CA THR A 552 2.98 -14.02 -2.98
C THR A 552 2.36 -13.45 -1.71
N GLN A 553 2.23 -12.12 -1.61
CA GLN A 553 1.74 -11.45 -0.40
C GLN A 553 0.28 -11.00 -0.51
N GLY A 554 -0.29 -10.92 -1.72
CA GLY A 554 -1.67 -10.51 -1.93
C GLY A 554 -1.96 -9.03 -1.67
N VAL A 555 -0.93 -8.20 -1.47
CA VAL A 555 -1.04 -6.75 -1.29
C VAL A 555 -0.44 -6.00 -2.48
N ARG A 556 -0.75 -4.70 -2.58
CA ARG A 556 -0.22 -3.83 -3.64
C ARG A 556 0.54 -2.61 -3.12
N LYS A 557 0.62 -2.44 -1.80
CA LYS A 557 1.38 -1.35 -1.18
C LYS A 557 2.55 -1.91 -0.41
N PHE A 558 3.71 -1.33 -0.63
CA PHE A 558 4.97 -1.79 -0.09
C PHE A 558 5.71 -0.64 0.58
N VAL A 559 6.34 -0.96 1.69
CA VAL A 559 7.30 -0.10 2.39
C VAL A 559 8.62 -0.82 2.50
N PHE A 560 9.71 -0.06 2.55
CA PHE A 560 11.05 -0.59 2.61
C PHE A 560 11.78 -0.02 3.84
N PRO A 561 12.59 -0.82 4.55
CA PRO A 561 13.30 -0.37 5.74
C PRO A 561 14.16 0.88 5.55
N ALA A 562 14.92 0.96 4.45
CA ALA A 562 15.85 2.06 4.22
C ALA A 562 15.28 3.19 3.34
N LEU A 563 14.16 2.98 2.62
CA LEU A 563 13.54 4.02 1.80
C LEU A 563 12.52 4.85 2.57
N PRO A 564 12.62 6.20 2.57
CA PRO A 564 11.62 7.07 3.18
C PRO A 564 10.35 7.23 2.34
N TYR A 565 10.01 6.24 1.49
CA TYR A 565 8.89 6.31 0.55
C TYR A 565 7.97 5.09 0.67
N GLU A 566 6.68 5.32 0.48
CA GLU A 566 5.67 4.30 0.26
C GLU A 566 5.52 4.07 -1.24
N ILE A 567 5.35 2.81 -1.64
CA ILE A 567 5.08 2.42 -3.02
C ILE A 567 3.70 1.78 -3.09
N TRP A 568 2.93 2.13 -4.12
CA TRP A 568 1.65 1.52 -4.44
C TRP A 568 1.62 1.11 -5.92
N VAL A 569 1.53 -0.19 -6.18
CA VAL A 569 1.29 -0.71 -7.53
C VAL A 569 -0.19 -0.54 -7.88
N PHE A 570 -0.49 0.46 -8.68
CA PHE A 570 -1.86 0.82 -9.06
C PHE A 570 -2.43 -0.15 -10.11
N SER A 571 -1.63 -0.49 -11.12
CA SER A 571 -1.96 -1.45 -12.16
C SER A 571 -0.72 -2.28 -12.54
N THR A 572 -0.91 -3.57 -12.78
CA THR A 572 0.14 -4.52 -13.20
C THR A 572 0.11 -4.81 -14.69
N ASN A 573 -0.91 -4.35 -15.41
CA ASN A 573 -1.21 -4.72 -16.80
C ASN A 573 -1.68 -3.51 -17.63
N LEU A 574 -1.03 -2.37 -17.45
CA LEU A 574 -1.28 -1.16 -18.23
C LEU A 574 -0.74 -1.37 -19.64
N ALA A 575 -1.53 -1.07 -20.67
CA ALA A 575 -1.01 -0.91 -22.03
C ALA A 575 -0.88 0.58 -22.33
N TYR A 576 0.29 1.04 -22.75
CA TYR A 576 0.55 2.44 -23.00
C TYR A 576 1.45 2.68 -24.22
N SER A 577 1.39 3.88 -24.76
CA SER A 577 2.30 4.40 -25.78
C SER A 577 2.48 5.89 -25.51
N SER A 578 3.65 6.44 -25.78
CA SER A 578 3.93 7.86 -25.60
C SER A 578 4.83 8.40 -26.70
N SER A 579 5.02 9.70 -26.79
CA SER A 579 5.98 10.27 -27.75
C SER A 579 7.41 9.75 -27.55
N ALA A 580 7.78 9.37 -26.33
CA ALA A 580 9.07 8.72 -26.04
C ALA A 580 9.07 7.22 -26.35
N CYS A 581 7.90 6.58 -26.37
CA CYS A 581 7.72 5.16 -26.71
C CYS A 581 6.54 5.01 -27.69
N PRO A 582 6.75 5.29 -28.99
CA PRO A 582 5.65 5.39 -29.95
C PRO A 582 4.92 4.06 -30.17
N ASP A 583 5.61 2.94 -29.99
CA ASP A 583 5.01 1.61 -30.08
C ASP A 583 4.37 1.21 -28.75
N PRO A 584 3.16 0.60 -28.77
CA PRO A 584 2.50 0.10 -27.58
C PRO A 584 3.36 -0.87 -26.80
N LYS A 585 3.38 -0.69 -25.48
CA LYS A 585 4.01 -1.61 -24.54
C LYS A 585 3.10 -1.91 -23.36
N GLN A 586 3.29 -3.07 -22.77
CA GLN A 586 2.71 -3.40 -21.47
C GLN A 586 3.63 -2.93 -20.35
N ALA A 587 3.02 -2.46 -19.27
CA ALA A 587 3.70 -1.82 -18.17
C ALA A 587 2.92 -1.95 -16.86
N MET A 588 3.64 -1.67 -15.77
CA MET A 588 3.13 -1.52 -14.43
C MET A 588 3.07 -0.03 -14.09
N LYS A 589 1.93 0.43 -13.60
CA LYS A 589 1.75 1.80 -13.08
C LYS A 589 2.03 1.79 -11.58
N VAL A 590 3.10 2.45 -11.19
CA VAL A 590 3.59 2.52 -9.80
C VAL A 590 3.43 3.94 -9.29
N LEU A 591 2.79 4.08 -8.14
CA LEU A 591 2.62 5.34 -7.42
C LEU A 591 3.59 5.35 -6.24
N PHE A 592 4.25 6.47 -5.99
CA PHE A 592 5.17 6.60 -4.85
C PHE A 592 5.11 7.98 -4.21
N ARG A 593 5.28 8.04 -2.88
CA ARG A 593 5.31 9.30 -2.12
C ARG A 593 6.17 9.15 -0.87
N ALA A 594 6.62 10.27 -0.32
CA ALA A 594 7.36 10.26 0.94
C ALA A 594 6.45 9.81 2.09
N ARG A 595 7.02 9.09 3.07
CA ARG A 595 6.33 8.72 4.32
C ARG A 595 6.02 9.99 5.13
N GLU A 596 4.80 10.09 5.66
CA GLU A 596 4.43 11.21 6.53
C GLU A 596 5.01 11.00 7.95
N GLY A 597 5.80 11.95 8.44
CA GLY A 597 6.15 12.05 9.86
C GLY A 597 7.16 11.04 10.43
N ASP A 598 8.20 10.66 9.67
CA ASP A 598 9.28 9.74 10.09
C ASP A 598 8.79 8.41 10.73
N GLN A 599 7.57 8.00 10.38
CA GLN A 599 6.95 6.78 10.88
C GLN A 599 7.78 5.55 10.47
N ASP A 600 8.07 4.70 11.44
CA ASP A 600 8.76 3.44 11.18
C ASP A 600 7.87 2.47 10.37
N VAL A 601 8.51 1.48 9.75
CA VAL A 601 7.87 0.53 8.84
C VAL A 601 6.82 -0.30 9.58
N GLU A 602 7.11 -0.68 10.82
CA GLU A 602 6.23 -1.45 11.69
C GLU A 602 4.94 -0.70 12.03
N THR A 603 5.03 0.59 12.32
CA THR A 603 3.89 1.46 12.62
C THR A 603 2.97 1.60 11.41
N LEU A 604 3.54 1.79 10.21
CA LEU A 604 2.77 1.87 8.97
C LEU A 604 2.01 0.56 8.67
N ARG A 605 2.67 -0.58 8.88
CA ARG A 605 2.04 -1.91 8.71
C ARG A 605 0.98 -2.19 9.76
N ALA A 606 1.21 -1.80 11.01
CA ALA A 606 0.22 -1.93 12.07
C ALA A 606 -1.02 -1.07 11.82
N ALA A 607 -0.84 0.13 11.24
CA ALA A 607 -1.93 1.04 10.91
C ALA A 607 -2.71 0.63 9.64
N ASN A 608 -2.09 -0.12 8.71
CA ASN A 608 -2.70 -0.49 7.45
C ASN A 608 -2.28 -1.90 6.97
N LEU A 609 -3.17 -2.86 7.17
CA LEU A 609 -2.99 -4.27 6.77
C LEU A 609 -2.85 -4.49 5.25
N LEU A 610 -3.06 -3.46 4.42
CA LEU A 610 -2.82 -3.53 2.97
C LEU A 610 -1.39 -3.11 2.58
N ILE A 611 -0.55 -2.78 3.56
CA ILE A 611 0.86 -2.44 3.39
C ILE A 611 1.70 -3.61 3.90
N GLU A 612 2.65 -4.08 3.10
CA GLU A 612 3.66 -5.05 3.52
C GLU A 612 5.07 -4.52 3.39
N THR A 613 6.00 -5.13 4.13
CA THR A 613 7.43 -4.84 3.99
C THR A 613 7.98 -5.68 2.83
N LEU A 614 8.63 -5.02 1.87
CA LEU A 614 9.44 -5.70 0.88
C LEU A 614 10.92 -5.50 1.23
N THR A 615 11.62 -6.59 1.52
CA THR A 615 13.03 -6.54 1.93
C THR A 615 13.93 -6.60 0.70
N LEU A 616 14.72 -5.55 0.47
CA LEU A 616 15.77 -5.52 -0.53
C LEU A 616 17.09 -5.08 0.12
N PRO A 617 18.25 -5.43 -0.45
CA PRO A 617 19.52 -4.84 -0.04
C PRO A 617 19.45 -3.30 -0.16
N PRO A 618 20.03 -2.53 0.78
CA PRO A 618 19.92 -1.05 0.78
C PRO A 618 20.34 -0.38 -0.54
N ILE A 619 21.28 -1.00 -1.28
CA ILE A 619 21.68 -0.52 -2.60
C ILE A 619 20.56 -0.64 -3.65
N LEU A 620 19.82 -1.75 -3.63
CA LEU A 620 18.70 -1.97 -4.56
C LEU A 620 17.49 -1.14 -4.17
N GLU A 621 17.27 -0.93 -2.88
CA GLU A 621 16.29 0.05 -2.39
C GLU A 621 16.56 1.44 -2.98
N LYS A 622 17.78 1.94 -2.82
CA LYS A 622 18.17 3.24 -3.39
C LYS A 622 18.01 3.27 -4.92
N LEU A 623 18.45 2.20 -5.61
CA LEU A 623 18.31 2.09 -7.06
C LEU A 623 16.84 2.10 -7.50
N LEU A 624 15.94 1.43 -6.76
CA LEU A 624 14.50 1.45 -7.04
C LEU A 624 13.97 2.88 -7.01
N TYR A 625 14.35 3.65 -6.00
CA TYR A 625 13.94 5.05 -5.90
C TYR A 625 14.47 5.89 -7.08
N GLU A 626 15.74 5.75 -7.44
CA GLU A 626 16.34 6.43 -8.60
C GLU A 626 15.61 6.09 -9.90
N VAL A 627 15.29 4.80 -10.11
CA VAL A 627 14.51 4.33 -11.28
C VAL A 627 13.10 4.94 -11.29
N LEU A 628 12.40 4.99 -10.15
CA LEU A 628 11.07 5.59 -10.08
C LEU A 628 11.10 7.09 -10.34
N GLN A 629 12.11 7.81 -9.83
CA GLN A 629 12.30 9.23 -10.13
C GLN A 629 12.59 9.48 -11.61
N GLN A 630 13.46 8.65 -12.21
CA GLN A 630 13.74 8.73 -13.65
C GLN A 630 12.48 8.46 -14.47
N LYS A 631 11.71 7.43 -14.13
CA LYS A 631 10.48 7.09 -14.85
C LYS A 631 9.37 8.13 -14.65
N ASN A 632 9.35 8.82 -13.52
CA ASN A 632 8.48 9.97 -13.30
C ASN A 632 8.88 11.17 -14.17
N SER A 633 10.19 11.44 -14.35
CA SER A 633 10.65 12.58 -15.14
C SER A 633 10.41 12.42 -16.65
N GLU A 634 10.30 11.16 -17.13
CA GLU A 634 9.93 10.81 -18.51
C GLU A 634 8.44 11.08 -18.84
N LEU A 635 7.57 11.24 -17.83
CA LEU A 635 6.14 11.52 -18.04
C LEU A 635 5.87 13.01 -18.33
N PRO A 636 4.82 13.34 -19.10
CA PRO A 636 4.32 14.71 -19.20
C PRO A 636 3.98 15.27 -17.82
N GLU A 637 4.16 16.59 -17.61
CA GLU A 637 4.02 17.24 -16.30
C GLU A 637 2.66 16.96 -15.63
N SER A 638 1.57 17.02 -16.41
CA SER A 638 0.21 16.73 -15.95
C SER A 638 -0.03 15.29 -15.49
N LEU A 639 0.88 14.36 -15.83
CA LEU A 639 0.81 12.94 -15.46
C LEU A 639 1.83 12.55 -14.39
N LYS A 640 2.70 13.47 -13.96
CA LYS A 640 3.72 13.17 -12.94
C LYS A 640 3.13 12.97 -11.55
N VAL A 641 1.96 13.54 -11.27
CA VAL A 641 1.31 13.47 -9.96
C VAL A 641 -0.15 13.05 -10.12
N PHE A 642 -0.58 12.11 -9.28
CA PHE A 642 -1.96 11.65 -9.19
C PHE A 642 -2.38 11.58 -7.72
N MET A 643 -3.33 12.43 -7.32
CA MET A 643 -3.85 12.49 -5.94
C MET A 643 -2.73 12.62 -4.87
N GLY A 644 -1.71 13.44 -5.14
CA GLY A 644 -0.57 13.64 -4.23
C GLY A 644 0.52 12.54 -4.29
N TRP A 645 0.36 11.53 -5.15
CA TRP A 645 1.38 10.50 -5.40
C TRP A 645 2.14 10.81 -6.69
N LYS A 646 3.45 10.61 -6.70
CA LYS A 646 4.24 10.62 -7.93
C LYS A 646 3.96 9.36 -8.73
N VAL A 647 3.92 9.47 -10.05
CA VAL A 647 3.60 8.37 -10.98
C VAL A 647 4.86 7.89 -11.71
N ALA A 648 5.06 6.59 -11.78
CA ALA A 648 6.06 5.96 -12.64
C ALA A 648 5.42 4.83 -13.45
N VAL A 649 5.89 4.64 -14.68
CA VAL A 649 5.47 3.56 -15.56
C VAL A 649 6.68 2.65 -15.80
N LEU A 650 6.64 1.43 -15.24
CA LEU A 650 7.72 0.44 -15.36
C LEU A 650 7.37 -0.57 -16.46
N PRO A 651 8.31 -0.98 -17.32
CA PRO A 651 8.07 -1.99 -18.35
C PRO A 651 7.66 -3.33 -17.73
N VAL A 652 6.79 -4.07 -18.42
CA VAL A 652 6.51 -5.48 -18.08
C VAL A 652 6.89 -6.32 -19.30
N LEU A 653 7.79 -7.27 -19.09
CA LEU A 653 8.25 -8.17 -20.14
C LEU A 653 7.29 -9.36 -20.22
N TYR A 654 6.97 -9.77 -21.45
CA TYR A 654 6.13 -10.93 -21.74
C TYR A 654 6.92 -11.94 -22.56
N SER A 655 6.57 -13.22 -22.40
CA SER A 655 7.11 -14.26 -23.27
C SER A 655 6.61 -14.02 -24.70
N SER A 656 7.55 -13.95 -25.65
CA SER A 656 7.29 -13.70 -27.08
C SER A 656 6.73 -14.93 -27.78
#